data_AF-A0A917CX18-F1
#
_entry.id   AF-A0A917CX18-F1
#
_cell.length_a   1.000
_cell.length_b   1.000
_cell.length_c   1.000
_cell.angle_alpha   90.00
_cell.angle_beta   90.00
_cell.angle_gamma   90.00
#
_symmetry.space_group_name_H-M   'P 1'
#
loop_
_entity.id
_entity.type
_entity.pdbx_description
1 polymer ?
#
loop_
_entity_poly.entity_id
_entity_poly.type
_entity_poly.pdbx_seq_one_letter_code
_entity_poly.pdbx_strand_id
1 'polypeptide(L)'
;MLIRLCDEVASVLKRDLVLAIDECQHLTDDDQRALLTLADDPPKRARFVIAWSSAERGHILTQILDTNAGRLVVGGLDRNEIIDMLRAARIDPAHADRVMFLSNGFPIIVEGLIGQLRSGGSIDDYTPPTAFVRTLEDALARLPVDAQVAARQLSIFELPPSEATLASYLDLTATQWGVLRNSLERENILTVDRNGQLWFHEARRSHLWNRMLGEEERYEIGQPAYTALIDQYRQSVASSTGLMVTIAHAARYALHSQQTQPILLRLLQLTQAQLAVLASVIELEITDPLDGAHWTPPETALIYAHNTFGADRLAALDALPSLLDQGFIREVPETGSANADPNISCTLVEDETDELQIVLRGRVSDVLGKSVIAQITRRVVHEQYEALRLESSRVLSDPGRTDVIDLVRRVDKELFYRFDLRDGSVCPMLAVTVDYGGQPISMAAIFNRTDYRRAAKKSAAAVDEMSYGRRVKTTRAFEDQISTIPSQKLFQAAYLASGRPIEADGRGTWWMRNPAPPLPIHEYAFRQRTLAEVLRSRLTDVEQEIYALREPRGYAVGRAPDDTYLFVELRGTTRVLDLTFEQMELLQDDKPFTFARLEHHLNLRRGESTHLFTGRTQPEGLIDDPVISLMASFWQQARDFNKHQPRYRIKARAGALTQALRSAHADTAALARALSEQLTIGGMRGHRPQHGLRVAVHLGPTESSSLVAYTQPIGDPSDVQVRFLAPTVEPSGLDDLYGSVFDNPFGDEIFGGPSASTVANLLGYDDDEIELVR
;
A
#
# COMPACT_ATOMS: atom_id res chain seq x y z
N MET A 1 -65.37 -31.59 28.05
CA MET A 1 -64.77 -32.83 28.59
C MET A 1 -63.26 -32.68 28.80
N LEU A 2 -62.52 -32.15 27.82
CA LEU A 2 -61.07 -31.95 27.88
C LEU A 2 -60.59 -31.04 29.03
N ILE A 3 -61.27 -29.90 29.27
CA ILE A 3 -60.96 -28.94 30.35
C ILE A 3 -60.99 -29.62 31.73
N ARG A 4 -62.10 -30.33 32.03
CA ARG A 4 -62.25 -31.07 33.30
C ARG A 4 -61.21 -32.16 33.46
N LEU A 5 -60.89 -32.88 32.38
CA LEU A 5 -59.85 -33.90 32.41
C LEU A 5 -58.49 -33.30 32.74
N CYS A 6 -58.12 -32.16 32.16
CA CYS A 6 -56.85 -31.48 32.45
C CYS A 6 -56.78 -31.05 33.92
N ASP A 7 -57.85 -30.47 34.46
CA ASP A 7 -57.92 -30.05 35.87
C ASP A 7 -57.91 -31.24 36.85
N GLU A 8 -58.58 -32.34 36.52
CA GLU A 8 -58.56 -33.58 37.30
C GLU A 8 -57.17 -34.21 37.31
N VAL A 9 -56.49 -34.29 36.17
CA VAL A 9 -55.13 -34.83 36.06
C VAL A 9 -54.14 -33.94 36.83
N ALA A 10 -54.22 -32.62 36.68
CA ALA A 10 -53.41 -31.68 37.46
C ALA A 10 -53.67 -31.81 38.98
N SER A 11 -54.93 -32.04 39.36
CA SER A 11 -55.34 -32.29 40.74
C SER A 11 -54.73 -33.56 41.32
N VAL A 12 -54.82 -34.67 40.59
CA VAL A 12 -54.23 -35.96 40.97
C VAL A 12 -52.71 -35.86 41.09
N LEU A 13 -52.05 -35.17 40.15
CA LEU A 13 -50.60 -34.99 40.14
C LEU A 13 -50.11 -33.94 41.15
N LYS A 14 -51.02 -33.19 41.79
CA LYS A 14 -50.74 -32.07 42.70
C LYS A 14 -49.74 -31.06 42.10
N ARG A 15 -49.78 -30.88 40.78
CA ARG A 15 -48.91 -29.96 40.03
C ARG A 15 -49.73 -29.31 38.94
N ASP A 16 -49.37 -28.08 38.60
CA ASP A 16 -49.97 -27.40 37.45
C ASP A 16 -49.32 -27.93 36.17
N LEU A 17 -50.13 -28.12 35.13
CA LEU A 17 -49.70 -28.73 33.87
C LEU A 17 -49.36 -27.66 32.84
N VAL A 18 -48.33 -27.90 32.05
CA VAL A 18 -48.04 -27.14 30.83
C VAL A 18 -48.04 -28.12 29.67
N LEU A 19 -48.96 -27.90 28.73
CA LEU A 19 -49.11 -28.70 27.52
C LEU A 19 -48.62 -27.87 26.34
N ALA A 20 -47.46 -28.24 25.81
CA ALA A 20 -46.89 -27.62 24.62
C ALA A 20 -47.29 -28.46 23.39
N ILE A 21 -47.94 -27.82 22.42
CA ILE A 21 -48.36 -28.47 21.17
C ILE A 21 -47.73 -27.68 20.03
N ASP A 22 -46.84 -28.35 19.30
CA ASP A 22 -46.13 -27.77 18.16
C ASP A 22 -46.91 -28.01 16.86
N GLU A 23 -46.66 -27.19 15.84
CA GLU A 23 -47.23 -27.34 14.49
C GLU A 23 -48.77 -27.50 14.46
N CYS A 24 -49.47 -26.70 15.26
CA CYS A 24 -50.93 -26.82 15.43
C CYS A 24 -51.74 -26.66 14.13
N GLN A 25 -51.17 -26.02 13.11
CA GLN A 25 -51.76 -25.90 11.77
C GLN A 25 -52.01 -27.25 11.07
N HIS A 26 -51.29 -28.31 11.48
CA HIS A 26 -51.45 -29.65 10.90
C HIS A 26 -52.47 -30.52 11.65
N LEU A 27 -53.05 -30.01 12.74
CA LEU A 27 -54.14 -30.69 13.43
C LEU A 27 -55.39 -30.71 12.56
N THR A 28 -56.26 -31.70 12.79
CA THR A 28 -57.54 -31.78 12.09
C THR A 28 -58.45 -30.59 12.45
N ASP A 29 -59.39 -30.24 11.58
CA ASP A 29 -60.32 -29.12 11.83
C ASP A 29 -61.06 -29.26 13.17
N ASP A 30 -61.41 -30.48 13.58
CA ASP A 30 -62.09 -30.74 14.84
C ASP A 30 -61.17 -30.53 16.05
N ASP A 31 -59.89 -30.89 15.94
CA ASP A 31 -58.88 -30.64 16.97
C ASP A 31 -58.52 -29.14 17.05
N GLN A 32 -58.44 -28.44 15.92
CA GLN A 32 -58.22 -27.00 15.89
C GLN A 32 -59.42 -26.23 16.51
N ARG A 33 -60.66 -26.69 16.28
CA ARG A 33 -61.85 -26.15 16.98
C ARG A 33 -61.82 -26.43 18.48
N ALA A 34 -61.29 -27.58 18.89
CA ALA A 34 -61.11 -27.88 20.31
C ALA A 34 -60.08 -26.92 20.95
N LEU A 35 -59.01 -26.56 20.24
CA LEU A 35 -58.06 -25.53 20.69
C LEU A 35 -58.72 -24.16 20.86
N LEU A 36 -59.58 -23.74 19.93
CA LEU A 36 -60.35 -22.50 20.08
C LEU A 36 -61.22 -22.52 21.34
N THR A 37 -61.89 -23.65 21.61
CA THR A 37 -62.70 -23.82 22.82
C THR A 37 -61.86 -23.71 24.11
N LEU A 38 -60.63 -24.21 24.09
CA LEU A 38 -59.69 -24.11 25.21
C LEU A 38 -59.14 -22.69 25.40
N ALA A 39 -59.07 -21.89 24.33
CA ALA A 39 -58.67 -20.50 24.40
C ALA A 39 -59.77 -19.62 25.03
N ASP A 40 -61.04 -19.92 24.74
CA ASP A 40 -62.21 -19.24 25.31
C ASP A 40 -62.46 -19.59 26.80
N ASP A 41 -62.34 -20.88 27.17
CA ASP A 41 -62.54 -21.36 28.55
C ASP A 41 -61.33 -22.20 29.01
N PRO A 42 -60.22 -21.56 29.42
CA PRO A 42 -59.01 -22.28 29.79
C PRO A 42 -59.17 -23.04 31.13
N PRO A 43 -58.58 -24.24 31.26
CA PRO A 43 -58.56 -24.98 32.52
C PRO A 43 -57.84 -24.23 33.64
N LYS A 44 -58.27 -24.44 34.88
CA LYS A 44 -57.77 -23.69 36.05
C LYS A 44 -56.35 -24.06 36.44
N ARG A 45 -55.92 -25.29 36.15
CA ARG A 45 -54.63 -25.85 36.58
C ARG A 45 -53.75 -26.33 35.43
N ALA A 46 -54.12 -26.01 34.19
CA ALA A 46 -53.32 -26.36 33.02
C ALA A 46 -53.16 -25.15 32.09
N ARG A 47 -51.96 -24.97 31.55
CA ARG A 47 -51.62 -23.95 30.57
C ARG A 47 -51.29 -24.61 29.25
N PHE A 48 -51.91 -24.14 28.18
CA PHE A 48 -51.57 -24.55 26.83
C PHE A 48 -50.60 -23.55 26.21
N VAL A 49 -49.53 -24.06 25.62
CA VAL A 49 -48.59 -23.30 24.80
C VAL A 49 -48.65 -23.91 23.41
N ILE A 50 -49.32 -23.22 22.51
CA ILE A 50 -49.43 -23.65 21.11
C ILE A 50 -48.37 -22.92 20.29
N ALA A 51 -47.69 -23.66 19.42
CA ALA A 51 -46.84 -23.09 18.39
C ALA A 51 -47.57 -23.18 17.06
N TRP A 52 -47.49 -22.09 16.30
CA TRP A 52 -48.16 -21.96 15.01
C TRP A 52 -47.21 -21.27 14.04
N SER A 53 -47.03 -21.85 12.85
CA SER A 53 -46.15 -21.27 11.82
C SER A 53 -46.70 -19.95 11.28
N SER A 54 -45.88 -18.90 11.25
CA SER A 54 -46.28 -17.59 10.72
C SER A 54 -46.62 -17.61 9.22
N ALA A 55 -46.20 -18.66 8.50
CA ALA A 55 -46.46 -18.84 7.07
C ALA A 55 -47.88 -19.34 6.77
N GLU A 56 -48.53 -20.04 7.71
CA GLU A 56 -49.86 -20.61 7.51
C GLU A 56 -50.91 -19.85 8.34
N ARG A 57 -51.49 -18.81 7.72
CA ARG A 57 -52.62 -18.08 8.30
C ARG A 57 -53.92 -18.84 8.05
N GLY A 58 -54.35 -19.59 9.06
CA GLY A 58 -55.66 -20.23 9.09
C GLY A 58 -56.74 -19.35 9.73
N HIS A 59 -57.99 -19.51 9.30
CA HIS A 59 -59.15 -18.85 9.92
C HIS A 59 -59.24 -19.10 11.43
N ILE A 60 -58.87 -20.31 11.88
CA ILE A 60 -58.91 -20.70 13.29
C ILE A 60 -57.81 -19.99 14.11
N LEU A 61 -56.62 -19.76 13.56
CA LEU A 61 -55.58 -18.97 14.23
C LEU A 61 -56.08 -17.55 14.49
N THR A 62 -56.72 -16.91 13.51
CA THR A 62 -57.29 -15.57 13.67
C THR A 62 -58.31 -15.54 14.81
N GLN A 63 -59.18 -16.56 14.87
CA GLN A 63 -60.17 -16.67 15.95
C GLN A 63 -59.51 -16.90 17.32
N ILE A 64 -58.45 -17.71 17.42
CA ILE A 64 -57.70 -17.89 18.66
C ILE A 64 -57.01 -16.58 19.08
N LEU A 65 -56.48 -15.82 18.13
CA LEU A 65 -55.86 -14.52 18.37
C LEU A 65 -56.85 -13.45 18.84
N ASP A 66 -58.13 -13.59 18.48
CA ASP A 66 -59.22 -12.70 18.94
C ASP A 66 -59.68 -13.02 20.37
N THR A 67 -59.19 -14.10 20.98
CA THR A 67 -59.40 -14.43 22.40
C THR A 67 -58.37 -13.73 23.30
N ASN A 68 -58.51 -13.87 24.63
CA ASN A 68 -57.52 -13.35 25.61
C ASN A 68 -56.21 -14.16 25.69
N ALA A 69 -55.89 -14.96 24.67
CA ALA A 69 -54.65 -15.73 24.62
C ALA A 69 -53.42 -14.81 24.53
N GLY A 70 -52.42 -15.06 25.37
CA GLY A 70 -51.14 -14.33 25.32
C GLY A 70 -50.35 -14.69 24.07
N ARG A 71 -50.01 -13.70 23.25
CA ARG A 71 -49.23 -13.88 22.02
C ARG A 71 -47.76 -13.55 22.25
N LEU A 72 -46.89 -14.49 21.90
CA LEU A 72 -45.45 -14.26 21.75
C LEU A 72 -45.07 -14.54 20.29
N VAL A 73 -44.52 -13.54 19.61
CA VAL A 73 -43.97 -13.73 18.26
C VAL A 73 -42.49 -13.97 18.41
N VAL A 74 -42.03 -15.16 18.02
CA VAL A 74 -40.61 -15.50 17.98
C VAL A 74 -40.12 -15.15 16.58
N GLY A 75 -39.35 -14.06 16.48
CA GLY A 75 -38.69 -13.63 15.24
C GLY A 75 -37.38 -14.38 15.01
N GLY A 76 -36.78 -14.18 13.84
CA GLY A 76 -35.38 -14.51 13.62
C GLY A 76 -34.46 -13.59 14.42
N LEU A 77 -33.23 -14.05 14.64
CA LEU A 77 -32.17 -13.29 15.27
C LEU A 77 -31.81 -12.07 14.42
N ASP A 78 -31.61 -10.94 15.07
CA ASP A 78 -31.09 -9.74 14.43
C ASP A 78 -29.55 -9.78 14.29
N ARG A 79 -29.01 -8.80 13.56
CA ARG A 79 -27.56 -8.71 13.30
C ARG A 79 -26.73 -8.60 14.58
N ASN A 80 -27.21 -7.89 15.60
CA ASN A 80 -26.47 -7.69 16.84
C ASN A 80 -26.45 -8.99 17.65
N GLU A 81 -27.57 -9.70 17.70
CA GLU A 81 -27.68 -11.01 18.33
C GLU A 81 -26.74 -12.04 17.66
N ILE A 82 -26.63 -12.03 16.33
CA ILE A 82 -25.67 -12.87 15.59
C ILE A 82 -24.22 -12.50 15.93
N ILE A 83 -23.89 -11.20 16.01
CA ILE A 83 -22.54 -10.75 16.41
C ILE A 83 -22.20 -11.25 17.81
N ASP A 84 -23.15 -11.18 18.74
CA ASP A 84 -22.94 -11.64 20.11
C ASP A 84 -22.74 -13.16 20.15
N MET A 85 -23.49 -13.92 19.35
CA MET A 85 -23.28 -15.36 19.19
C MET A 85 -21.92 -15.71 18.57
N LEU A 86 -21.48 -14.98 17.54
CA LEU A 86 -20.15 -15.16 16.91
C LEU A 86 -19.01 -14.87 17.89
N ARG A 87 -19.12 -13.78 18.66
CA ARG A 87 -18.16 -13.43 19.72
C ARG A 87 -18.11 -14.49 20.80
N ALA A 88 -19.27 -14.98 21.26
CA ALA A 88 -19.34 -16.06 22.24
C ALA A 88 -18.67 -17.35 21.72
N ALA A 89 -18.75 -17.61 20.42
CA ALA A 89 -18.12 -18.75 19.75
C ALA A 89 -16.61 -18.54 19.42
N ARG A 90 -16.05 -17.35 19.70
CA ARG A 90 -14.68 -16.91 19.32
C ARG A 90 -14.42 -16.93 17.81
N ILE A 91 -15.42 -16.59 17.02
CA ILE A 91 -15.34 -16.45 15.56
C ILE A 91 -15.28 -14.95 15.22
N ASP A 92 -14.60 -14.59 14.13
CA ASP A 92 -14.50 -13.21 13.68
C ASP A 92 -15.91 -12.62 13.42
N PRO A 93 -16.29 -11.52 14.09
CA PRO A 93 -17.55 -10.82 13.85
C PRO A 93 -17.73 -10.33 12.41
N ALA A 94 -16.67 -10.25 11.61
CA ALA A 94 -16.73 -9.90 10.19
C ALA A 94 -17.68 -10.82 9.39
N HIS A 95 -17.88 -12.06 9.84
CA HIS A 95 -18.80 -13.00 9.20
C HIS A 95 -20.28 -12.70 9.46
N ALA A 96 -20.63 -11.76 10.35
CA ALA A 96 -22.01 -11.52 10.77
C ALA A 96 -22.95 -11.21 9.60
N ASP A 97 -22.50 -10.40 8.64
CA ASP A 97 -23.33 -10.03 7.48
C ASP A 97 -23.58 -11.23 6.57
N ARG A 98 -22.58 -12.10 6.36
CA ARG A 98 -22.75 -13.32 5.57
C ARG A 98 -23.62 -14.34 6.30
N VAL A 99 -23.43 -14.52 7.61
CA VAL A 99 -24.28 -15.42 8.42
C VAL A 99 -25.73 -14.93 8.42
N MET A 100 -25.95 -13.63 8.62
CA MET A 100 -27.28 -13.03 8.52
C MET A 100 -27.88 -13.21 7.12
N PHE A 101 -27.07 -13.05 6.07
CA PHE A 101 -27.52 -13.26 4.70
C PHE A 101 -27.99 -14.70 4.44
N LEU A 102 -27.22 -15.69 4.89
CA LEU A 102 -27.52 -17.12 4.63
C LEU A 102 -28.63 -17.67 5.51
N SER A 103 -28.70 -17.21 6.77
CA SER A 103 -29.65 -17.68 7.76
C SER A 103 -30.92 -16.86 7.82
N ASN A 104 -30.91 -15.60 7.34
CA ASN A 104 -31.97 -14.62 7.58
C ASN A 104 -32.42 -14.55 9.06
N GLY A 105 -31.49 -14.81 9.99
CA GLY A 105 -31.77 -14.85 11.43
C GLY A 105 -32.36 -16.16 11.95
N PHE A 106 -32.55 -17.21 11.12
CA PHE A 106 -33.09 -18.49 11.60
C PHE A 106 -32.10 -19.15 12.60
N PRO A 107 -32.45 -19.29 13.90
CA PRO A 107 -31.50 -19.69 14.94
C PRO A 107 -30.80 -21.02 14.67
N ILE A 108 -31.53 -22.02 14.16
CA ILE A 108 -30.98 -23.35 13.84
C ILE A 108 -29.95 -23.32 12.71
N ILE A 109 -30.12 -22.39 11.75
CA ILE A 109 -29.18 -22.19 10.65
C ILE A 109 -27.97 -21.40 11.14
N VAL A 110 -28.18 -20.37 11.97
CA VAL A 110 -27.10 -19.61 12.62
C VAL A 110 -26.20 -20.54 13.44
N GLU A 111 -26.78 -21.41 14.26
CA GLU A 111 -26.01 -22.38 15.07
C GLU A 111 -25.21 -23.35 14.19
N GLY A 112 -25.81 -23.88 13.13
CA GLY A 112 -25.14 -24.75 12.17
C GLY A 112 -23.99 -24.06 11.42
N LEU A 113 -24.18 -22.81 10.98
CA LEU A 113 -23.15 -22.00 10.32
C LEU A 113 -21.98 -21.68 11.27
N ILE A 114 -22.28 -21.34 12.53
CA ILE A 114 -21.26 -21.16 13.58
C ILE A 114 -20.51 -22.48 13.80
N GLY A 115 -21.21 -23.61 13.82
CA GLY A 115 -20.59 -24.94 13.92
C GLY A 115 -19.61 -25.23 12.78
N GLN A 116 -20.00 -24.93 11.54
CA GLN A 116 -19.19 -25.09 10.33
C GLN A 116 -17.93 -24.19 10.33
N LEU A 117 -18.08 -22.94 10.77
CA LEU A 117 -16.95 -22.03 10.93
C LEU A 117 -15.95 -22.54 11.98
N ARG A 118 -16.43 -23.11 13.09
CA ARG A 118 -15.56 -23.67 14.13
C ARG A 118 -14.79 -24.91 13.67
N SER A 119 -15.34 -25.68 12.73
CA SER A 119 -14.65 -26.83 12.14
C SER A 119 -13.68 -26.43 11.01
N GLY A 120 -13.56 -25.13 10.70
CA GLY A 120 -12.70 -24.63 9.64
C GLY A 120 -13.26 -24.81 8.22
N GLY A 121 -14.53 -25.19 8.10
CA GLY A 121 -15.21 -25.31 6.81
C GLY A 121 -15.67 -23.94 6.29
N SER A 122 -15.85 -23.83 4.97
CA SER A 122 -16.48 -22.65 4.39
C SER A 122 -17.94 -22.57 4.82
N ILE A 123 -18.38 -21.35 5.09
CA ILE A 123 -19.77 -20.99 5.34
C ILE A 123 -20.67 -21.39 4.16
N ASP A 124 -20.16 -21.27 2.93
CA ASP A 124 -20.95 -21.48 1.70
C ASP A 124 -21.22 -22.97 1.41
N ASP A 125 -20.46 -23.88 2.06
CA ASP A 125 -20.64 -25.33 1.94
C ASP A 125 -21.65 -25.89 2.96
N TYR A 126 -22.25 -25.03 3.79
CA TYR A 126 -23.18 -25.46 4.82
C TYR A 126 -24.43 -26.10 4.21
N THR A 127 -24.75 -27.31 4.68
CA THR A 127 -25.99 -28.00 4.30
C THR A 127 -27.05 -27.76 5.37
N PRO A 128 -28.19 -27.12 5.04
CA PRO A 128 -29.26 -26.87 6.00
C PRO A 128 -29.92 -28.17 6.52
N PRO A 129 -30.65 -28.10 7.65
CA PRO A 129 -31.30 -29.26 8.25
C PRO A 129 -32.27 -29.98 7.30
N THR A 130 -32.33 -31.30 7.37
CA THR A 130 -33.05 -32.17 6.41
C THR A 130 -34.55 -31.88 6.32
N ALA A 131 -35.20 -31.48 7.41
CA ALA A 131 -36.62 -31.12 7.42
C ALA A 131 -36.90 -29.84 6.60
N PHE A 132 -36.01 -28.85 6.69
CA PHE A 132 -36.11 -27.60 5.93
C PHE A 132 -35.95 -27.82 4.42
N VAL A 133 -35.19 -28.86 4.05
CA VAL A 133 -34.95 -29.27 2.66
C VAL A 133 -36.14 -30.06 2.09
N ARG A 134 -36.67 -31.05 2.83
CA ARG A 134 -37.81 -31.86 2.36
C ARG A 134 -39.05 -31.00 2.06
N THR A 135 -39.28 -29.95 2.86
CA THR A 135 -40.38 -29.01 2.60
C THR A 135 -40.27 -28.28 1.25
N LEU A 136 -39.05 -28.06 0.75
CA LEU A 136 -38.82 -27.44 -0.56
C LEU A 136 -39.12 -28.42 -1.69
N GLU A 137 -38.69 -29.68 -1.57
CA GLU A 137 -38.95 -30.72 -2.57
C GLU A 137 -40.47 -30.95 -2.73
N ASP A 138 -41.19 -31.04 -1.61
CA ASP A 138 -42.65 -31.20 -1.61
C ASP A 138 -43.36 -29.96 -2.19
N ALA A 139 -42.87 -28.75 -1.90
CA ALA A 139 -43.41 -27.51 -2.46
C ALA A 139 -43.18 -27.41 -3.97
N LEU A 140 -41.99 -27.78 -4.44
CA LEU A 140 -41.68 -27.83 -5.87
C LEU A 140 -42.58 -28.84 -6.58
N ALA A 141 -42.81 -30.03 -6.01
CA ALA A 141 -43.67 -31.04 -6.61
C ALA A 141 -45.14 -30.61 -6.78
N ARG A 142 -45.63 -29.68 -5.95
CA ARG A 142 -47.00 -29.12 -6.04
C ARG A 142 -47.16 -28.02 -7.09
N LEU A 143 -46.06 -27.43 -7.56
CA LEU A 143 -46.13 -26.38 -8.58
C LEU A 143 -46.52 -26.93 -9.97
N PRO A 144 -47.20 -26.12 -10.81
CA PRO A 144 -47.30 -26.38 -12.24
C PRO A 144 -45.92 -26.48 -12.90
N VAL A 145 -45.81 -27.26 -13.98
CA VAL A 145 -44.54 -27.53 -14.69
C VAL A 145 -43.79 -26.24 -15.05
N ASP A 146 -44.47 -25.25 -15.62
CA ASP A 146 -43.85 -23.98 -16.01
C ASP A 146 -43.28 -23.21 -14.80
N ALA A 147 -43.97 -23.26 -13.66
CA ALA A 147 -43.51 -22.64 -12.42
C ALA A 147 -42.35 -23.42 -11.78
N GLN A 148 -42.31 -24.75 -11.93
CA GLN A 148 -41.16 -25.56 -11.50
C GLN A 148 -39.90 -25.21 -12.31
N VAL A 149 -40.04 -25.10 -13.64
CA VAL A 149 -38.94 -24.72 -14.54
C VAL A 149 -38.44 -23.32 -14.19
N ALA A 150 -39.34 -22.35 -14.02
CA ALA A 150 -38.95 -21.01 -13.61
C ALA A 150 -38.29 -20.99 -12.23
N ALA A 151 -38.79 -21.74 -11.23
CA ALA A 151 -38.15 -21.81 -9.91
C ALA A 151 -36.71 -22.34 -10.00
N ARG A 152 -36.47 -23.36 -10.84
CA ARG A 152 -35.14 -23.90 -11.14
C ARG A 152 -34.25 -22.86 -11.83
N GLN A 153 -34.75 -22.20 -12.87
CA GLN A 153 -34.00 -21.16 -13.61
C GLN A 153 -33.61 -19.99 -12.70
N LEU A 154 -34.54 -19.50 -11.86
CA LEU A 154 -34.30 -18.37 -10.96
C LEU A 154 -33.34 -18.69 -9.80
N SER A 155 -33.11 -19.98 -9.52
CA SER A 155 -32.23 -20.40 -8.42
C SER A 155 -30.77 -20.01 -8.61
N ILE A 156 -30.36 -19.60 -9.81
CA ILE A 156 -29.02 -19.06 -10.05
C ILE A 156 -28.79 -17.69 -9.37
N PHE A 157 -29.85 -16.89 -9.18
CA PHE A 157 -29.71 -15.54 -8.64
C PHE A 157 -29.81 -15.53 -7.11
N GLU A 158 -28.72 -15.14 -6.44
CA GLU A 158 -28.68 -14.94 -4.97
C GLU A 158 -29.57 -13.77 -4.53
N LEU A 159 -29.58 -12.70 -5.30
CA LEU A 159 -30.41 -11.51 -5.09
C LEU A 159 -31.39 -11.35 -6.25
N PRO A 160 -32.62 -10.83 -6.00
CA PRO A 160 -33.58 -10.61 -7.06
C PRO A 160 -33.03 -9.64 -8.11
N PRO A 161 -32.95 -10.04 -9.39
CA PRO A 161 -32.75 -9.11 -10.51
C PRO A 161 -33.93 -8.15 -10.64
N SER A 162 -33.80 -7.13 -11.50
CA SER A 162 -34.93 -6.23 -11.75
C SER A 162 -36.11 -7.00 -12.37
N GLU A 163 -37.35 -6.58 -12.08
CA GLU A 163 -38.55 -7.19 -12.66
C GLU A 163 -38.52 -7.21 -14.20
N ALA A 164 -37.93 -6.18 -14.83
CA ALA A 164 -37.74 -6.14 -16.28
C ALA A 164 -36.73 -7.20 -16.76
N THR A 165 -35.63 -7.38 -16.04
CA THR A 165 -34.63 -8.42 -16.30
C THR A 165 -35.22 -9.82 -16.13
N LEU A 166 -36.02 -10.04 -15.08
CA LEU A 166 -36.69 -11.32 -14.83
C LEU A 166 -37.68 -11.68 -15.93
N ALA A 167 -38.51 -10.72 -16.34
CA ALA A 167 -39.45 -10.91 -17.44
C ALA A 167 -38.72 -11.24 -18.76
N SER A 168 -37.64 -10.52 -19.07
CA SER A 168 -36.83 -10.79 -20.26
C SER A 168 -36.10 -12.13 -20.20
N TYR A 169 -35.57 -12.50 -19.02
CA TYR A 169 -34.79 -13.73 -18.82
C TYR A 169 -35.65 -14.99 -18.96
N LEU A 170 -36.88 -14.96 -18.43
CA LEU A 170 -37.84 -16.06 -18.54
C LEU A 170 -38.65 -16.04 -19.84
N ASP A 171 -38.43 -15.04 -20.71
CA ASP A 171 -39.24 -14.78 -21.91
C ASP A 171 -40.76 -14.65 -21.61
N LEU A 172 -41.10 -13.89 -20.58
CA LEU A 172 -42.45 -13.67 -20.09
C LEU A 172 -42.86 -12.20 -20.17
N THR A 173 -44.15 -11.96 -20.41
CA THR A 173 -44.73 -10.63 -20.17
C THR A 173 -44.83 -10.33 -18.67
N ALA A 174 -44.88 -9.04 -18.30
CA ALA A 174 -45.03 -8.63 -16.90
C ALA A 174 -46.27 -9.26 -16.22
N THR A 175 -47.37 -9.44 -16.96
CA THR A 175 -48.58 -10.10 -16.46
C THR A 175 -48.36 -11.59 -16.18
N GLN A 176 -47.66 -12.31 -17.06
CA GLN A 176 -47.33 -13.72 -16.87
C GLN A 176 -46.37 -13.91 -15.70
N TRP A 177 -45.37 -13.02 -15.56
CA TRP A 177 -44.49 -13.00 -14.40
C TRP A 177 -45.28 -12.82 -13.10
N GLY A 178 -46.25 -11.88 -13.06
CA GLY A 178 -47.10 -11.69 -11.88
C GLY A 178 -47.88 -12.95 -11.47
N VAL A 179 -48.41 -13.71 -12.43
CA VAL A 179 -49.11 -14.98 -12.16
C VAL A 179 -48.14 -16.05 -11.64
N LEU A 180 -46.95 -16.14 -12.24
CA LEU A 180 -45.93 -17.10 -11.85
C LEU A 180 -45.38 -16.79 -10.44
N ARG A 181 -45.07 -15.51 -10.16
CA ARG A 181 -44.64 -15.02 -8.84
C ARG A 181 -45.65 -15.37 -7.76
N ASN A 182 -46.94 -15.09 -7.98
CA ASN A 182 -47.99 -15.46 -7.02
C ASN A 182 -48.04 -16.97 -6.74
N SER A 183 -47.75 -17.80 -7.75
CA SER A 183 -47.69 -19.25 -7.58
C SER A 183 -46.48 -19.69 -6.73
N LEU A 184 -45.31 -19.08 -6.97
CA LEU A 184 -44.10 -19.32 -6.18
C LEU A 184 -44.23 -18.84 -4.73
N GLU A 185 -44.88 -17.70 -4.52
CA GLU A 185 -45.18 -17.17 -3.18
C GLU A 185 -46.18 -18.07 -2.44
N ARG A 186 -47.24 -18.52 -3.11
CA ARG A 186 -48.25 -19.40 -2.50
C ARG A 186 -47.67 -20.73 -2.00
N GLU A 187 -46.75 -21.33 -2.77
CA GLU A 187 -46.07 -22.56 -2.35
C GLU A 187 -44.86 -22.29 -1.43
N ASN A 188 -44.68 -21.06 -0.93
CA ASN A 188 -43.59 -20.67 -0.03
C ASN A 188 -42.19 -20.94 -0.60
N ILE A 189 -41.99 -20.79 -1.91
CA ILE A 189 -40.67 -20.85 -2.53
C ILE A 189 -39.96 -19.51 -2.40
N LEU A 190 -40.67 -18.40 -2.70
CA LEU A 190 -40.23 -17.04 -2.39
C LEU A 190 -40.76 -16.66 -1.02
N THR A 191 -39.87 -16.37 -0.08
CA THR A 191 -40.22 -16.26 1.36
C THR A 191 -39.52 -15.12 2.08
N VAL A 192 -38.42 -14.60 1.54
CA VAL A 192 -37.59 -13.58 2.20
C VAL A 192 -37.67 -12.29 1.41
N ASP A 193 -38.03 -11.19 2.07
CA ASP A 193 -37.96 -9.86 1.45
C ASP A 193 -36.50 -9.45 1.26
N ARG A 194 -36.11 -9.23 0.00
CA ARG A 194 -34.82 -8.70 -0.42
C ARG A 194 -35.09 -7.45 -1.26
N ASN A 195 -34.79 -6.28 -0.71
CA ASN A 195 -34.95 -4.98 -1.39
C ASN A 195 -36.39 -4.68 -1.87
N GLY A 196 -37.41 -5.09 -1.10
CA GLY A 196 -38.82 -4.84 -1.42
C GLY A 196 -39.44 -5.88 -2.36
N GLN A 197 -38.73 -6.98 -2.62
CA GLN A 197 -39.21 -8.10 -3.43
C GLN A 197 -39.01 -9.41 -2.67
N LEU A 198 -40.05 -10.25 -2.62
CA LEU A 198 -39.93 -11.60 -2.07
C LEU A 198 -39.02 -12.45 -2.96
N TRP A 199 -38.03 -13.07 -2.33
CA TRP A 199 -37.02 -13.90 -2.97
C TRP A 199 -36.80 -15.22 -2.21
N PHE A 200 -35.96 -16.08 -2.79
CA PHE A 200 -35.60 -17.35 -2.14
C PHE A 200 -34.91 -17.10 -0.80
N HIS A 201 -35.18 -17.98 0.16
CA HIS A 201 -34.26 -18.17 1.26
C HIS A 201 -32.96 -18.79 0.73
N GLU A 202 -31.80 -18.25 1.09
CA GLU A 202 -30.53 -18.61 0.47
C GLU A 202 -30.20 -20.10 0.65
N ALA A 203 -30.45 -20.66 1.83
CA ALA A 203 -30.27 -22.10 2.05
C ALA A 203 -31.17 -23.00 1.15
N ARG A 204 -32.38 -22.52 0.77
CA ARG A 204 -33.28 -23.23 -0.16
C ARG A 204 -32.79 -23.08 -1.60
N ARG A 205 -32.39 -21.86 -1.99
CA ARG A 205 -31.81 -21.57 -3.29
C ARG A 205 -30.55 -22.41 -3.53
N SER A 206 -29.61 -22.40 -2.59
CA SER A 206 -28.38 -23.18 -2.63
C SER A 206 -28.65 -24.68 -2.71
N HIS A 207 -29.67 -25.21 -2.01
CA HIS A 207 -30.06 -26.61 -2.15
C HIS A 207 -30.59 -26.93 -3.55
N LEU A 208 -31.52 -26.11 -4.07
CA LEU A 208 -32.06 -26.25 -5.41
C LEU A 208 -30.94 -26.21 -6.47
N TRP A 209 -30.04 -25.25 -6.37
CA TRP A 209 -28.93 -25.06 -7.31
C TRP A 209 -27.85 -26.16 -7.22
N ASN A 210 -27.35 -26.46 -6.02
CA ASN A 210 -26.19 -27.33 -5.86
C ASN A 210 -26.52 -28.83 -5.75
N ARG A 211 -27.75 -29.21 -5.38
CA ARG A 211 -28.13 -30.60 -5.10
C ARG A 211 -29.21 -31.14 -6.02
N MET A 212 -30.21 -30.33 -6.38
CA MET A 212 -31.32 -30.81 -7.21
C MET A 212 -31.02 -30.69 -8.71
N LEU A 213 -30.30 -29.64 -9.13
CA LEU A 213 -29.92 -29.45 -10.52
C LEU A 213 -28.68 -30.26 -10.90
N GLY A 214 -28.76 -30.94 -12.04
CA GLY A 214 -27.61 -31.57 -12.69
C GLY A 214 -26.57 -30.55 -13.16
N GLU A 215 -25.39 -31.02 -13.55
CA GLU A 215 -24.35 -30.14 -14.10
C GLU A 215 -24.79 -29.55 -15.47
N GLU A 216 -25.41 -30.36 -16.33
CA GLU A 216 -25.93 -29.93 -17.63
C GLU A 216 -27.01 -28.85 -17.49
N GLU A 217 -27.98 -29.04 -16.57
CA GLU A 217 -29.02 -28.04 -16.29
C GLU A 217 -28.41 -26.72 -15.79
N ARG A 218 -27.36 -26.78 -14.95
CA ARG A 218 -26.68 -25.57 -14.46
C ARG A 218 -25.99 -24.80 -15.57
N TYR A 219 -25.40 -25.48 -16.57
CA TYR A 219 -24.84 -24.80 -17.74
C TYR A 219 -25.92 -24.24 -18.67
N GLU A 220 -27.02 -24.94 -18.86
CA GLU A 220 -28.18 -24.47 -19.65
C GLU A 220 -28.78 -23.19 -19.06
N ILE A 221 -28.92 -23.15 -17.72
CA ILE A 221 -29.45 -22.00 -16.99
C ILE A 221 -28.41 -20.87 -16.87
N GLY A 222 -27.13 -21.24 -16.73
CA GLY A 222 -26.01 -20.35 -16.45
C GLY A 222 -25.75 -19.31 -17.52
N GLN A 223 -25.67 -19.73 -18.78
CA GLN A 223 -25.35 -18.83 -19.88
C GLN A 223 -26.39 -17.71 -20.07
N PRO A 224 -27.71 -17.98 -20.17
CA PRO A 224 -28.69 -16.92 -20.34
C PRO A 224 -28.78 -15.99 -19.12
N ALA A 225 -28.56 -16.52 -17.92
CA ALA A 225 -28.60 -15.74 -16.68
C ALA A 225 -27.40 -14.77 -16.59
N TYR A 226 -26.23 -15.25 -17.00
CA TYR A 226 -25.04 -14.42 -17.10
C TYR A 226 -25.24 -13.24 -18.07
N THR A 227 -25.75 -13.51 -19.27
CA THR A 227 -26.07 -12.46 -20.26
C THR A 227 -27.07 -11.45 -19.71
N ALA A 228 -28.14 -11.91 -19.06
CA ALA A 228 -29.17 -11.03 -18.48
C ALA A 228 -28.61 -10.11 -17.38
N LEU A 229 -27.69 -10.60 -16.54
CA LEU A 229 -27.06 -9.79 -15.50
C LEU A 229 -26.08 -8.76 -16.06
N ILE A 230 -25.32 -9.11 -17.09
CA ILE A 230 -24.44 -8.17 -17.79
C ILE A 230 -25.26 -7.05 -18.45
N ASP A 231 -26.37 -7.40 -19.11
CA ASP A 231 -27.26 -6.41 -19.72
C ASP A 231 -27.90 -5.49 -18.67
N GLN A 232 -28.33 -6.05 -17.53
CA GLN A 232 -28.82 -5.25 -16.39
C GLN A 232 -27.74 -4.31 -15.85
N TYR A 233 -26.49 -4.80 -15.71
CA TYR A 233 -25.37 -4.00 -15.25
C TYR A 233 -25.13 -2.79 -16.16
N ARG A 234 -25.15 -3.00 -17.49
CA ARG A 234 -24.97 -1.95 -18.50
C ARG A 234 -26.11 -0.92 -18.51
N GLN A 235 -27.33 -1.34 -18.17
CA GLN A 235 -28.49 -0.44 -18.11
C GLN A 235 -28.58 0.37 -16.80
N SER A 236 -27.99 -0.13 -15.70
CA SER A 236 -28.03 0.53 -14.39
C SER A 236 -26.77 1.35 -14.11
N VAL A 237 -26.77 2.63 -14.49
CA VAL A 237 -25.62 3.54 -14.33
C VAL A 237 -25.38 3.96 -12.86
N ALA A 238 -26.35 3.77 -11.96
CA ALA A 238 -26.32 4.37 -10.61
C ALA A 238 -26.25 3.40 -9.41
N SER A 239 -26.46 2.08 -9.59
CA SER A 239 -26.53 1.11 -8.46
C SER A 239 -25.87 -0.26 -8.71
N SER A 240 -25.02 -0.37 -9.72
CA SER A 240 -24.59 -1.65 -10.30
C SER A 240 -23.43 -2.38 -9.59
N THR A 241 -22.78 -1.79 -8.58
CA THR A 241 -21.67 -2.44 -7.86
C THR A 241 -22.09 -3.71 -7.12
N GLY A 242 -23.35 -3.79 -6.66
CA GLY A 242 -23.89 -4.97 -5.98
C GLY A 242 -24.08 -6.19 -6.89
N LEU A 243 -24.05 -6.03 -8.21
CA LEU A 243 -24.28 -7.13 -9.17
C LEU A 243 -22.99 -7.87 -9.54
N MET A 244 -21.81 -7.29 -9.31
CA MET A 244 -20.53 -7.83 -9.80
C MET A 244 -20.25 -9.24 -9.26
N VAL A 245 -20.54 -9.51 -7.98
CA VAL A 245 -20.37 -10.84 -7.37
C VAL A 245 -21.32 -11.87 -8.02
N THR A 246 -22.59 -11.52 -8.16
CA THR A 246 -23.60 -12.38 -8.81
C THR A 246 -23.22 -12.69 -10.26
N ILE A 247 -22.71 -11.70 -10.99
CA ILE A 247 -22.21 -11.88 -12.36
C ILE A 247 -21.02 -12.85 -12.37
N ALA A 248 -20.06 -12.70 -11.46
CA ALA A 248 -18.92 -13.61 -11.34
C ALA A 248 -19.32 -15.05 -10.98
N HIS A 249 -20.39 -15.25 -10.21
CA HIS A 249 -20.95 -16.57 -9.91
C HIS A 249 -21.60 -17.20 -11.14
N ALA A 250 -22.44 -16.43 -11.86
CA ALA A 250 -23.08 -16.89 -13.09
C ALA A 250 -22.05 -17.19 -14.20
N ALA A 251 -20.97 -16.40 -14.28
CA ALA A 251 -19.90 -16.57 -15.27
C ALA A 251 -19.28 -17.98 -15.26
N ARG A 252 -19.23 -18.66 -14.10
CA ARG A 252 -18.71 -20.04 -13.97
C ARG A 252 -19.50 -21.05 -14.80
N TYR A 253 -20.77 -20.76 -15.07
CA TYR A 253 -21.68 -21.64 -15.80
C TYR A 253 -21.99 -21.14 -17.23
N ALA A 254 -21.37 -20.03 -17.66
CA ALA A 254 -21.55 -19.43 -18.98
C ALA A 254 -20.58 -20.03 -20.02
N LEU A 255 -20.78 -21.30 -20.40
CA LEU A 255 -19.86 -22.02 -21.30
C LEU A 255 -19.66 -21.36 -22.66
N HIS A 256 -20.71 -20.75 -23.23
CA HIS A 256 -20.62 -20.10 -24.53
C HIS A 256 -19.77 -18.82 -24.46
N SER A 257 -19.94 -18.01 -23.41
CA SER A 257 -19.09 -16.85 -23.14
C SER A 257 -17.63 -17.26 -22.89
N GLN A 258 -17.41 -18.33 -22.11
CA GLN A 258 -16.07 -18.86 -21.84
C GLN A 258 -15.37 -19.38 -23.12
N GLN A 259 -16.11 -20.00 -24.04
CA GLN A 259 -15.58 -20.47 -25.33
C GLN A 259 -15.26 -19.31 -26.28
N THR A 260 -16.11 -18.28 -26.29
CA THR A 260 -15.97 -17.10 -27.14
C THR A 260 -14.82 -16.21 -26.65
N GLN A 261 -14.64 -16.11 -25.33
CA GLN A 261 -13.59 -15.33 -24.69
C GLN A 261 -12.78 -16.22 -23.72
N PRO A 262 -11.76 -16.97 -24.22
CA PRO A 262 -11.00 -17.94 -23.40
C PRO A 262 -10.31 -17.34 -22.16
N ILE A 263 -10.06 -16.03 -22.16
CA ILE A 263 -9.50 -15.29 -21.02
C ILE A 263 -10.46 -15.33 -19.81
N LEU A 264 -11.78 -15.33 -20.04
CA LEU A 264 -12.79 -15.43 -18.99
C LEU A 264 -12.64 -16.73 -18.18
N LEU A 265 -12.45 -17.85 -18.86
CA LEU A 265 -12.23 -19.15 -18.20
C LEU A 265 -10.96 -19.11 -17.32
N ARG A 266 -9.85 -18.57 -17.85
CA ARG A 266 -8.60 -18.42 -17.10
C ARG A 266 -8.78 -17.53 -15.87
N LEU A 267 -9.54 -16.45 -16.00
CA LEU A 267 -9.82 -15.49 -14.93
C LEU A 267 -10.59 -16.16 -13.78
N LEU A 268 -11.58 -16.98 -14.11
CA LEU A 268 -12.36 -17.74 -13.13
C LEU A 268 -11.52 -18.81 -12.39
N GLN A 269 -10.40 -19.23 -12.97
CA GLN A 269 -9.47 -20.20 -12.39
C GLN A 269 -8.34 -19.56 -11.57
N LEU A 270 -8.24 -18.23 -11.53
CA LEU A 270 -7.23 -17.55 -10.75
C LEU A 270 -7.35 -17.87 -9.25
N THR A 271 -6.21 -18.16 -8.65
CA THR A 271 -6.02 -18.38 -7.21
C THR A 271 -6.20 -17.10 -6.42
N GLN A 272 -6.37 -17.23 -5.10
CA GLN A 272 -6.46 -16.09 -4.18
C GLN A 272 -5.25 -15.14 -4.30
N ALA A 273 -4.03 -15.69 -4.38
CA ALA A 273 -2.81 -14.90 -4.51
C ALA A 273 -2.73 -14.16 -5.86
N GLN A 274 -3.11 -14.82 -6.96
CA GLN A 274 -3.17 -14.19 -8.29
C GLN A 274 -4.22 -13.07 -8.34
N LEU A 275 -5.40 -13.28 -7.75
CA LEU A 275 -6.42 -12.23 -7.65
C LEU A 275 -5.93 -11.04 -6.81
N ALA A 276 -5.20 -11.29 -5.72
CA ALA A 276 -4.67 -10.24 -4.86
C ALA A 276 -3.58 -9.41 -5.56
N VAL A 277 -2.68 -10.05 -6.30
CA VAL A 277 -1.67 -9.35 -7.11
C VAL A 277 -2.34 -8.55 -8.22
N LEU A 278 -3.27 -9.13 -8.96
CA LEU A 278 -3.99 -8.43 -10.04
C LEU A 278 -4.81 -7.24 -9.52
N ALA A 279 -5.49 -7.40 -8.37
CA ALA A 279 -6.17 -6.30 -7.68
C ALA A 279 -5.17 -5.19 -7.28
N SER A 280 -3.99 -5.56 -6.79
CA SER A 280 -2.95 -4.60 -6.39
C SER A 280 -2.41 -3.81 -7.56
N VAL A 281 -2.20 -4.44 -8.72
CA VAL A 281 -1.81 -3.77 -9.96
C VAL A 281 -2.89 -2.75 -10.36
N ILE A 282 -4.17 -3.12 -10.31
CA ILE A 282 -5.27 -2.22 -10.67
C ILE A 282 -5.40 -1.04 -9.68
N GLU A 283 -5.26 -1.29 -8.38
CA GLU A 283 -5.37 -0.22 -7.38
C GLU A 283 -4.18 0.75 -7.48
N LEU A 284 -2.95 0.23 -7.63
CA LEU A 284 -1.73 1.05 -7.63
C LEU A 284 -1.34 1.59 -9.01
N GLU A 285 -2.13 1.31 -10.04
CA GLU A 285 -1.88 1.77 -11.40
C GLU A 285 -1.67 3.28 -11.47
N ILE A 286 -0.55 3.66 -12.09
CA ILE A 286 -0.18 5.03 -12.42
C ILE A 286 -0.48 5.23 -13.90
N THR A 287 -1.07 6.38 -14.22
CA THR A 287 -1.25 6.81 -15.61
C THR A 287 -0.30 7.97 -15.90
N ASP A 288 0.57 7.80 -16.89
CA ASP A 288 1.38 8.91 -17.40
C ASP A 288 0.45 9.92 -18.10
N PRO A 289 0.49 11.21 -17.70
CA PRO A 289 -0.36 12.24 -18.29
C PRO A 289 -0.07 12.57 -19.76
N LEU A 290 1.10 12.22 -20.29
CA LEU A 290 1.56 12.63 -21.62
C LEU A 290 1.20 11.64 -22.72
N ASP A 291 1.41 10.34 -22.48
CA ASP A 291 1.15 9.28 -23.46
C ASP A 291 -0.01 8.35 -23.05
N GLY A 292 -0.56 8.55 -21.84
CA GLY A 292 -1.61 7.70 -21.29
C GLY A 292 -1.13 6.30 -20.92
N ALA A 293 0.18 6.06 -20.83
CA ALA A 293 0.72 4.77 -20.45
C ALA A 293 0.33 4.43 -19.01
N HIS A 294 -0.10 3.18 -18.80
CA HIS A 294 -0.47 2.64 -17.50
C HIS A 294 0.65 1.73 -17.00
N TRP A 295 1.06 1.91 -15.76
CA TRP A 295 2.13 1.09 -15.18
C TRP A 295 2.08 1.06 -13.65
N THR A 296 2.65 0.01 -13.07
CA THR A 296 2.78 -0.21 -11.63
C THR A 296 4.15 -0.85 -11.35
N PRO A 297 4.91 -0.38 -10.35
CA PRO A 297 6.08 -1.09 -9.87
C PRO A 297 5.68 -2.47 -9.31
N PRO A 298 6.29 -3.56 -9.80
CA PRO A 298 5.88 -4.90 -9.40
C PRO A 298 6.14 -5.19 -7.91
N GLU A 299 7.26 -4.69 -7.36
CA GLU A 299 7.58 -4.83 -5.94
C GLU A 299 6.52 -4.18 -5.05
N THR A 300 6.12 -2.95 -5.37
CA THR A 300 5.03 -2.27 -4.65
C THR A 300 3.72 -3.05 -4.76
N ALA A 301 3.38 -3.59 -5.94
CA ALA A 301 2.17 -4.40 -6.13
C ALA A 301 2.17 -5.65 -5.25
N LEU A 302 3.31 -6.34 -5.11
CA LEU A 302 3.46 -7.51 -4.24
C LEU A 302 3.32 -7.17 -2.75
N ILE A 303 4.02 -6.12 -2.31
CA ILE A 303 3.93 -5.63 -0.93
C ILE A 303 2.49 -5.25 -0.60
N TYR A 304 1.81 -4.59 -1.53
CA TYR A 304 0.41 -4.20 -1.38
C TYR A 304 -0.53 -5.41 -1.38
N ALA A 305 -0.31 -6.41 -2.24
CA ALA A 305 -1.10 -7.65 -2.26
C ALA A 305 -1.07 -8.36 -0.89
N HIS A 306 0.11 -8.40 -0.28
CA HIS A 306 0.27 -8.97 1.05
C HIS A 306 -0.38 -8.11 2.15
N ASN A 307 -0.02 -6.83 2.23
CA ASN A 307 -0.46 -5.95 3.33
C ASN A 307 -1.97 -5.62 3.26
N THR A 308 -2.49 -5.47 2.04
CA THR A 308 -3.87 -5.05 1.79
C THR A 308 -4.79 -6.24 1.59
N PHE A 309 -4.43 -7.21 0.75
CA PHE A 309 -5.34 -8.31 0.39
C PHE A 309 -5.03 -9.61 1.13
N GLY A 310 -4.02 -9.63 2.00
CA GLY A 310 -3.69 -10.78 2.84
C GLY A 310 -3.07 -11.95 2.08
N ALA A 311 -2.54 -11.71 0.87
CA ALA A 311 -1.86 -12.75 0.10
C ALA A 311 -0.60 -13.23 0.84
N ASP A 312 -0.32 -14.53 0.79
CA ASP A 312 0.98 -15.04 1.19
C ASP A 312 2.07 -14.47 0.27
N ARG A 313 3.23 -14.07 0.82
CA ARG A 313 4.28 -13.40 0.06
C ARG A 313 4.90 -14.29 -1.01
N LEU A 314 5.12 -15.57 -0.70
CA LEU A 314 5.68 -16.53 -1.67
C LEU A 314 4.66 -16.80 -2.77
N ALA A 315 3.40 -17.04 -2.41
CA ALA A 315 2.34 -17.24 -3.38
C ALA A 315 2.10 -16.01 -4.29
N ALA A 316 2.25 -14.79 -3.75
CA ALA A 316 2.17 -13.56 -4.53
C ALA A 316 3.35 -13.41 -5.51
N LEU A 317 4.58 -13.77 -5.09
CA LEU A 317 5.75 -13.79 -5.97
C LEU A 317 5.58 -14.76 -7.15
N ASP A 318 5.10 -15.98 -6.87
CA ASP A 318 4.83 -16.99 -7.89
C ASP A 318 3.66 -16.62 -8.81
N ALA A 319 2.76 -15.75 -8.34
CA ALA A 319 1.62 -15.28 -9.13
C ALA A 319 2.02 -14.39 -10.31
N LEU A 320 3.07 -13.56 -10.19
CA LEU A 320 3.44 -12.61 -11.25
C LEU A 320 3.84 -13.28 -12.58
N PRO A 321 4.79 -14.22 -12.62
CA PRO A 321 5.11 -14.94 -13.86
C PRO A 321 3.88 -15.64 -14.45
N SER A 322 3.07 -16.27 -13.59
CA SER A 322 1.84 -16.92 -14.02
C SER A 322 0.82 -15.94 -14.61
N LEU A 323 0.72 -14.70 -14.12
CA LEU A 323 -0.18 -13.68 -14.65
C LEU A 323 0.33 -13.11 -15.98
N LEU A 324 1.65 -13.00 -16.15
CA LEU A 324 2.30 -12.66 -17.43
C LEU A 324 2.03 -13.74 -18.48
N ASP A 325 2.30 -15.00 -18.17
CA ASP A 325 2.10 -16.14 -19.08
C ASP A 325 0.64 -16.30 -19.51
N GLN A 326 -0.29 -16.00 -18.61
CA GLN A 326 -1.73 -16.06 -18.90
C GLN A 326 -2.25 -14.83 -19.64
N GLY A 327 -1.46 -13.76 -19.74
CA GLY A 327 -1.78 -12.52 -20.45
C GLY A 327 -2.66 -11.53 -19.67
N PHE A 328 -2.72 -11.62 -18.35
CA PHE A 328 -3.49 -10.70 -17.48
C PHE A 328 -2.73 -9.41 -17.14
N ILE A 329 -1.40 -9.48 -17.21
CA ILE A 329 -0.51 -8.33 -17.07
C ILE A 329 0.51 -8.37 -18.22
N ARG A 330 1.10 -7.22 -18.52
CA ARG A 330 2.21 -7.08 -19.46
C ARG A 330 3.33 -6.24 -18.86
N GLU A 331 4.55 -6.51 -19.30
CA GLU A 331 5.70 -5.66 -18.99
C GLU A 331 5.64 -4.36 -19.80
N VAL A 332 5.96 -3.26 -19.14
CA VAL A 332 6.12 -1.93 -19.71
C VAL A 332 7.61 -1.60 -19.65
N PRO A 333 8.31 -1.54 -20.80
CA PRO A 333 9.74 -1.33 -20.81
C PRO A 333 10.08 0.04 -20.25
N GLU A 334 10.90 0.08 -19.20
CA GLU A 334 11.40 1.33 -18.62
C GLU A 334 12.74 1.69 -19.24
N THR A 335 12.89 2.95 -19.70
CA THR A 335 14.16 3.45 -20.23
C THR A 335 14.97 4.12 -19.12
N GLY A 336 16.10 3.51 -18.74
CA GLY A 336 17.16 4.19 -17.99
C GLY A 336 17.18 4.02 -16.47
N SER A 337 16.45 3.05 -15.88
CA SER A 337 16.76 2.57 -14.53
C SER A 337 17.77 1.43 -14.65
N ALA A 338 18.95 1.61 -14.06
CA ALA A 338 19.90 0.51 -13.92
C ALA A 338 19.38 -0.43 -12.83
N ASN A 339 19.23 -1.72 -13.13
CA ASN A 339 18.84 -2.76 -12.18
C ASN A 339 17.48 -2.49 -11.51
N ALA A 340 16.41 -2.33 -12.29
CA ALA A 340 15.03 -2.36 -11.76
C ALA A 340 14.22 -3.41 -12.52
N ASP A 341 13.27 -4.04 -11.82
CA ASP A 341 12.29 -4.92 -12.46
C ASP A 341 11.41 -4.10 -13.43
N PRO A 342 11.06 -4.65 -14.61
CA PRO A 342 10.21 -3.94 -15.54
C PRO A 342 8.86 -3.61 -14.87
N ASN A 343 8.39 -2.38 -15.08
CA ASN A 343 7.06 -2.01 -14.62
C ASN A 343 6.01 -2.90 -15.28
N ILE A 344 4.87 -3.10 -14.62
CA ILE A 344 3.80 -3.96 -15.12
C ILE A 344 2.49 -3.19 -15.30
N SER A 345 1.67 -3.58 -16.26
CA SER A 345 0.34 -3.03 -16.51
C SER A 345 -0.70 -4.13 -16.56
N CYS A 346 -1.92 -3.86 -16.07
CA CYS A 346 -3.07 -4.73 -16.29
C CYS A 346 -3.50 -4.66 -17.77
N THR A 347 -3.74 -5.81 -18.41
CA THR A 347 -4.19 -5.87 -19.82
C THR A 347 -5.71 -5.83 -19.96
N LEU A 348 -6.42 -6.12 -18.87
CA LEU A 348 -7.90 -6.15 -18.84
C LEU A 348 -8.54 -4.76 -18.98
N VAL A 349 -7.74 -3.70 -18.92
CA VAL A 349 -8.19 -2.32 -19.18
C VAL A 349 -8.58 -2.11 -20.65
N GLU A 350 -8.06 -2.95 -21.55
CA GLU A 350 -8.30 -2.87 -23.01
C GLU A 350 -9.54 -3.68 -23.46
N ASP A 351 -10.33 -4.24 -22.55
CA ASP A 351 -11.55 -5.00 -22.86
C ASP A 351 -12.69 -4.08 -23.33
N GLU A 352 -13.01 -4.09 -24.63
CA GLU A 352 -14.08 -3.29 -25.24
C GLU A 352 -15.48 -3.57 -24.65
N THR A 353 -15.67 -4.72 -24.01
CA THR A 353 -16.98 -5.17 -23.50
C THR A 353 -17.20 -4.90 -22.01
N ASP A 354 -16.15 -4.46 -21.29
CA ASP A 354 -16.03 -4.36 -19.82
C ASP A 354 -16.31 -5.67 -19.05
N GLU A 355 -16.58 -6.77 -19.75
CA GLU A 355 -17.07 -8.02 -19.18
C GLU A 355 -16.04 -8.65 -18.24
N LEU A 356 -14.79 -8.74 -18.67
CA LEU A 356 -13.70 -9.30 -17.87
C LEU A 356 -13.42 -8.47 -16.63
N GLN A 357 -13.54 -7.14 -16.72
CA GLN A 357 -13.37 -6.25 -15.56
C GLN A 357 -14.47 -6.44 -14.52
N ILE A 358 -15.72 -6.58 -14.97
CA ILE A 358 -16.88 -6.81 -14.08
C ILE A 358 -16.69 -8.13 -13.34
N VAL A 359 -16.36 -9.21 -14.07
CA VAL A 359 -16.14 -10.54 -13.48
C VAL A 359 -14.94 -10.53 -12.54
N LEU A 360 -13.84 -9.86 -12.90
CA LEU A 360 -12.66 -9.73 -12.03
C LEU A 360 -13.02 -9.04 -10.71
N ARG A 361 -13.67 -7.88 -10.76
CA ARG A 361 -14.05 -7.12 -9.55
C ARG A 361 -15.01 -7.91 -8.67
N GLY A 362 -15.94 -8.66 -9.28
CA GLY A 362 -16.80 -9.61 -8.60
C GLY A 362 -16.02 -10.71 -7.90
N ARG A 363 -15.08 -11.36 -8.60
CA ARG A 363 -14.19 -12.40 -8.06
C ARG A 363 -13.32 -11.90 -6.92
N VAL A 364 -12.76 -10.70 -7.02
CA VAL A 364 -11.96 -10.10 -5.95
C VAL A 364 -12.84 -9.83 -4.73
N SER A 365 -14.05 -9.28 -4.93
CA SER A 365 -14.97 -9.01 -3.82
C SER A 365 -15.43 -10.28 -3.12
N ASP A 366 -15.70 -11.35 -3.88
CA ASP A 366 -16.08 -12.67 -3.39
C ASP A 366 -14.93 -13.36 -2.63
N VAL A 367 -13.77 -13.53 -3.28
CA VAL A 367 -12.66 -14.34 -2.76
C VAL A 367 -11.82 -13.60 -1.71
N LEU A 368 -11.63 -12.29 -1.87
CA LEU A 368 -10.77 -11.47 -0.98
C LEU A 368 -11.58 -10.65 0.03
N GLY A 369 -12.91 -10.61 -0.08
CA GLY A 369 -13.79 -9.83 0.79
C GLY A 369 -13.60 -8.31 0.67
N LYS A 370 -12.99 -7.83 -0.42
CA LYS A 370 -12.64 -6.41 -0.63
C LYS A 370 -12.97 -5.97 -2.05
N SER A 371 -13.50 -4.76 -2.21
CA SER A 371 -13.71 -4.17 -3.53
C SER A 371 -12.43 -3.50 -4.04
N VAL A 372 -12.10 -3.72 -5.32
CA VAL A 372 -10.98 -3.07 -5.99
C VAL A 372 -11.32 -1.62 -6.32
N ILE A 373 -10.46 -0.70 -5.90
CA ILE A 373 -10.57 0.72 -6.23
C ILE A 373 -9.43 1.10 -7.18
N ALA A 374 -9.74 1.16 -8.47
CA ALA A 374 -8.75 1.50 -9.50
C ALA A 374 -8.10 2.87 -9.25
N GLN A 375 -6.77 2.91 -9.39
CA GLN A 375 -5.94 4.11 -9.23
C GLN A 375 -6.11 4.79 -7.86
N ILE A 376 -6.09 4.00 -6.78
CA ILE A 376 -6.31 4.47 -5.40
C ILE A 376 -5.34 5.57 -5.01
N THR A 377 -4.07 5.45 -5.41
CA THR A 377 -3.04 6.46 -5.16
C THR A 377 -3.47 7.81 -5.72
N ARG A 378 -3.86 7.85 -7.00
CA ARG A 378 -4.33 9.06 -7.68
C ARG A 378 -5.60 9.63 -7.03
N ARG A 379 -6.55 8.79 -6.65
CA ARG A 379 -7.80 9.20 -5.98
C ARG A 379 -7.52 9.84 -4.63
N VAL A 380 -6.67 9.22 -3.81
CA VAL A 380 -6.24 9.77 -2.52
C VAL A 380 -5.53 11.11 -2.72
N VAL A 381 -4.63 11.23 -3.69
CA VAL A 381 -3.99 12.52 -4.02
C VAL A 381 -5.04 13.56 -4.42
N HIS A 382 -6.00 13.19 -5.27
CA HIS A 382 -7.01 14.11 -5.78
C HIS A 382 -7.95 14.64 -4.69
N GLU A 383 -8.39 13.76 -3.79
CA GLU A 383 -9.40 14.08 -2.77
C GLU A 383 -8.80 14.67 -1.49
N GLN A 384 -7.64 14.17 -1.05
CA GLN A 384 -7.07 14.53 0.26
C GLN A 384 -6.01 15.62 0.17
N TYR A 385 -5.42 15.81 -1.02
CA TYR A 385 -4.33 16.77 -1.25
C TYR A 385 -4.72 17.83 -2.30
N GLU A 386 -5.96 18.31 -2.24
CA GLU A 386 -6.50 19.29 -3.18
C GLU A 386 -5.65 20.56 -3.28
N ALA A 387 -5.18 21.10 -2.14
CA ALA A 387 -4.33 22.29 -2.12
C ALA A 387 -2.97 22.06 -2.81
N LEU A 388 -2.41 20.84 -2.77
CA LEU A 388 -1.24 20.51 -3.58
C LEU A 388 -1.59 20.51 -5.07
N ARG A 389 -2.77 20.03 -5.46
CA ARG A 389 -3.16 19.88 -6.86
C ARG A 389 -3.58 21.19 -7.52
N LEU A 390 -4.32 22.05 -6.81
CA LEU A 390 -4.88 23.28 -7.39
C LEU A 390 -3.81 24.37 -7.56
N GLU A 391 -2.86 24.44 -6.63
CA GLU A 391 -1.87 25.51 -6.58
C GLU A 391 -0.54 25.14 -7.25
N SER A 392 -0.35 23.86 -7.58
CA SER A 392 0.81 23.39 -8.32
C SER A 392 0.56 23.36 -9.82
N SER A 393 1.63 23.52 -10.58
CA SER A 393 1.65 23.35 -12.04
C SER A 393 1.69 21.88 -12.43
N ARG A 394 2.22 21.02 -11.55
CA ARG A 394 2.38 19.58 -11.78
C ARG A 394 2.48 18.86 -10.44
N VAL A 395 1.82 17.70 -10.34
CA VAL A 395 1.99 16.74 -9.23
C VAL A 395 2.42 15.41 -9.82
N LEU A 396 3.52 14.87 -9.30
CA LEU A 396 4.01 13.53 -9.54
C LEU A 396 3.72 12.70 -8.30
N SER A 397 3.19 11.48 -8.48
CA SER A 397 2.90 10.55 -7.39
C SER A 397 3.53 9.20 -7.70
N ASP A 398 4.09 8.55 -6.69
CA ASP A 398 4.67 7.23 -6.76
C ASP A 398 3.99 6.32 -5.71
N PRO A 399 3.37 5.19 -6.12
CA PRO A 399 2.89 4.17 -5.21
C PRO A 399 4.11 3.48 -4.59
N GLY A 400 4.42 3.86 -3.36
CA GLY A 400 5.58 3.35 -2.65
C GLY A 400 6.39 4.48 -2.02
N ARG A 401 7.56 4.10 -1.53
CA ARG A 401 8.48 5.02 -0.87
C ARG A 401 9.63 5.37 -1.80
N THR A 402 9.66 6.62 -2.24
CA THR A 402 10.73 7.18 -3.07
C THR A 402 11.60 8.14 -2.24
N ASP A 403 12.91 8.03 -2.38
CA ASP A 403 13.85 8.95 -1.74
C ASP A 403 13.72 10.37 -2.33
N VAL A 404 14.00 11.38 -1.50
CA VAL A 404 13.80 12.79 -1.87
C VAL A 404 14.63 13.17 -3.09
N ILE A 405 15.88 12.70 -3.16
CA ILE A 405 16.76 13.00 -4.30
C ILE A 405 16.22 12.42 -5.62
N ASP A 406 15.57 11.26 -5.57
CA ASP A 406 14.98 10.66 -6.77
C ASP A 406 13.70 11.39 -7.19
N LEU A 407 12.92 11.89 -6.23
CA LEU A 407 11.81 12.81 -6.52
C LEU A 407 12.31 14.11 -7.15
N VAL A 408 13.40 14.69 -6.65
CA VAL A 408 14.04 15.89 -7.22
C VAL A 408 14.48 15.60 -8.66
N ARG A 409 15.17 14.48 -8.91
CA ARG A 409 15.60 14.07 -10.25
C ARG A 409 14.42 13.90 -11.21
N ARG A 410 13.30 13.32 -10.75
CA ARG A 410 12.07 13.18 -11.56
C ARG A 410 11.45 14.54 -11.89
N VAL A 411 11.35 15.42 -10.90
CA VAL A 411 10.87 16.80 -11.09
C VAL A 411 11.78 17.57 -12.06
N ASP A 412 13.10 17.39 -11.98
CA ASP A 412 14.05 18.06 -12.87
C ASP A 412 14.01 17.52 -14.32
N LYS A 413 13.44 16.34 -14.57
CA LYS A 413 13.12 15.87 -15.93
C LYS A 413 11.91 16.60 -16.53
N GLU A 414 11.02 17.15 -15.70
CA GLU A 414 9.82 17.90 -16.10
C GLU A 414 10.15 19.37 -16.40
N LEU A 415 11.08 19.61 -17.34
CA LEU A 415 11.67 20.92 -17.62
C LEU A 415 10.65 22.04 -17.86
N PHE A 416 9.55 21.73 -18.56
CA PHE A 416 8.49 22.70 -18.88
C PHE A 416 7.78 23.25 -17.64
N TYR A 417 7.70 22.44 -16.58
CA TYR A 417 7.06 22.83 -15.32
C TYR A 417 8.07 23.33 -14.29
N ARG A 418 9.29 22.78 -14.32
CA ARG A 418 10.35 23.05 -13.35
C ARG A 418 10.96 24.44 -13.50
N PHE A 419 10.97 25.02 -14.70
CA PHE A 419 11.56 26.32 -14.97
C PHE A 419 10.52 27.31 -15.50
N ASP A 420 10.50 28.53 -14.98
CA ASP A 420 9.71 29.61 -15.58
C ASP A 420 10.34 30.00 -16.92
N LEU A 421 9.60 29.78 -18.01
CA LEU A 421 10.07 30.05 -19.37
C LEU A 421 10.34 31.54 -19.65
N ARG A 422 9.85 32.46 -18.80
CA ARG A 422 10.01 33.91 -19.00
C ARG A 422 11.35 34.42 -18.50
N ASP A 423 11.78 33.97 -17.33
CA ASP A 423 12.98 34.46 -16.66
C ASP A 423 14.03 33.37 -16.37
N GLY A 424 13.71 32.11 -16.67
CA GLY A 424 14.58 30.96 -16.44
C GLY A 424 14.72 30.57 -14.96
N SER A 425 13.91 31.16 -14.07
CA SER A 425 13.95 30.83 -12.65
C SER A 425 13.43 29.43 -12.38
N VAL A 426 13.94 28.80 -11.32
CA VAL A 426 13.49 27.48 -10.89
C VAL A 426 12.18 27.65 -10.11
N CYS A 427 11.14 26.90 -10.46
CA CYS A 427 9.85 26.89 -9.77
C CYS A 427 9.92 26.06 -8.49
N PRO A 428 9.50 26.54 -7.30
CA PRO A 428 9.58 25.78 -6.04
C PRO A 428 8.83 24.44 -6.07
N MET A 429 9.37 23.43 -5.41
CA MET A 429 8.85 22.07 -5.23
C MET A 429 8.57 21.75 -3.75
N LEU A 430 7.53 20.96 -3.51
CA LEU A 430 7.26 20.28 -2.24
C LEU A 430 7.21 18.77 -2.48
N ALA A 431 8.03 18.00 -1.76
CA ALA A 431 7.88 16.56 -1.66
C ALA A 431 7.11 16.20 -0.37
N VAL A 432 6.21 15.23 -0.46
CA VAL A 432 5.37 14.77 0.65
C VAL A 432 5.37 13.25 0.68
N THR A 433 5.55 12.67 1.87
CA THR A 433 5.37 11.24 2.10
C THR A 433 4.10 11.01 2.90
N VAL A 434 3.26 10.12 2.41
CA VAL A 434 1.93 9.80 2.94
C VAL A 434 1.91 8.34 3.37
N ASP A 435 1.28 8.06 4.49
CA ASP A 435 0.91 6.71 4.91
C ASP A 435 -0.59 6.50 4.65
N TYR A 436 -0.91 5.57 3.75
CA TYR A 436 -2.26 5.17 3.40
C TYR A 436 -2.53 3.75 3.91
N GLY A 437 -3.04 3.63 5.14
CA GLY A 437 -3.34 2.34 5.76
C GLY A 437 -2.15 1.38 5.86
N GLY A 438 -0.92 1.90 6.01
CA GLY A 438 0.33 1.14 6.01
C GLY A 438 1.05 1.10 4.66
N GLN A 439 0.43 1.60 3.58
CA GLN A 439 1.07 1.73 2.28
C GLN A 439 1.68 3.13 2.13
N PRO A 440 3.02 3.27 1.98
CA PRO A 440 3.62 4.56 1.69
C PRO A 440 3.26 5.03 0.27
N ILE A 441 3.01 6.33 0.14
CA ILE A 441 2.86 7.04 -1.13
C ILE A 441 3.80 8.24 -1.09
N SER A 442 4.66 8.36 -2.09
CA SER A 442 5.54 9.51 -2.26
C SER A 442 4.95 10.46 -3.30
N MET A 443 4.97 11.77 -3.02
CA MET A 443 4.46 12.80 -3.92
C MET A 443 5.49 13.91 -4.07
N ALA A 444 5.52 14.52 -5.25
CA ALA A 444 6.27 15.73 -5.54
C ALA A 444 5.40 16.70 -6.34
N ALA A 445 5.28 17.94 -5.88
CA ALA A 445 4.51 18.97 -6.55
C ALA A 445 5.38 20.18 -6.88
N ILE A 446 5.20 20.75 -8.09
CA ILE A 446 5.93 21.91 -8.59
C ILE A 446 5.00 23.12 -8.60
N PHE A 447 5.41 24.24 -7.99
CA PHE A 447 4.62 25.43 -7.80
C PHE A 447 5.22 26.60 -8.55
N ASN A 448 4.39 27.43 -9.16
CA ASN A 448 4.87 28.68 -9.79
C ASN A 448 5.39 29.70 -8.76
N ARG A 449 4.99 29.57 -7.48
CA ARG A 449 5.34 30.54 -6.43
C ARG A 449 5.56 29.90 -5.07
N THR A 450 6.43 30.50 -4.27
CA THR A 450 6.78 30.00 -2.93
C THR A 450 5.65 30.14 -1.91
N ASP A 451 4.78 31.15 -2.04
CA ASP A 451 3.62 31.33 -1.17
C ASP A 451 2.59 30.21 -1.34
N TYR A 452 2.34 29.79 -2.59
CA TYR A 452 1.52 28.62 -2.90
C TYR A 452 2.10 27.33 -2.33
N ARG A 453 3.42 27.12 -2.50
CA ARG A 453 4.11 25.98 -1.85
C ARG A 453 3.91 25.97 -0.33
N ARG A 454 4.05 27.13 0.34
CA ARG A 454 3.88 27.23 1.80
C ARG A 454 2.44 26.94 2.24
N ALA A 455 1.45 27.44 1.50
CA ALA A 455 0.04 27.15 1.77
C ALA A 455 -0.26 25.65 1.61
N ALA A 456 0.22 25.06 0.52
CA ALA A 456 0.10 23.63 0.24
C ALA A 456 0.77 22.76 1.32
N LYS A 457 1.98 23.13 1.77
CA LYS A 457 2.65 22.43 2.88
C LYS A 457 1.83 22.46 4.17
N LYS A 458 1.25 23.62 4.51
CA LYS A 458 0.41 23.76 5.71
C LYS A 458 -0.84 22.88 5.61
N SER A 459 -1.47 22.83 4.44
CA SER A 459 -2.63 21.97 4.19
C SER A 459 -2.26 20.48 4.24
N ALA A 460 -1.19 20.07 3.57
CA ALA A 460 -0.72 18.68 3.57
C ALA A 460 -0.40 18.18 4.98
N ALA A 461 0.25 19.00 5.80
CA ALA A 461 0.59 18.65 7.18
C ALA A 461 -0.65 18.44 8.10
N ALA A 462 -1.82 18.96 7.71
CA ALA A 462 -3.06 18.80 8.45
C ALA A 462 -3.83 17.51 8.09
N VAL A 463 -3.42 16.78 7.06
CA VAL A 463 -4.11 15.56 6.61
C VAL A 463 -3.87 14.42 7.59
N ASP A 464 -4.93 14.02 8.28
CA ASP A 464 -5.00 12.84 9.16
C ASP A 464 -6.47 12.35 9.26
N GLU A 465 -6.95 11.72 8.20
CA GLU A 465 -8.38 11.41 8.00
C GLU A 465 -8.61 9.97 7.49
N MET A 466 -9.87 9.56 7.35
CA MET A 466 -10.25 8.26 6.78
C MET A 466 -10.70 8.44 5.32
N SER A 467 -10.06 7.74 4.39
CA SER A 467 -10.45 7.68 2.98
C SER A 467 -10.51 6.23 2.52
N TYR A 468 -11.57 5.86 1.79
CA TYR A 468 -11.76 4.50 1.26
C TYR A 468 -11.56 3.38 2.32
N GLY A 469 -11.99 3.64 3.56
CA GLY A 469 -11.89 2.69 4.68
C GLY A 469 -10.50 2.58 5.33
N ARG A 470 -9.54 3.42 4.94
CA ARG A 470 -8.17 3.43 5.51
C ARG A 470 -7.77 4.83 5.97
N ARG A 471 -6.89 4.88 6.95
CA ARG A 471 -6.34 6.15 7.44
C ARG A 471 -5.32 6.69 6.45
N VAL A 472 -5.44 7.97 6.11
CA VAL A 472 -4.49 8.72 5.29
C VAL A 472 -3.80 9.74 6.19
N LYS A 473 -2.48 9.72 6.22
CA LYS A 473 -1.71 10.65 7.05
C LYS A 473 -0.44 11.13 6.36
N THR A 474 -0.19 12.44 6.39
CA THR A 474 1.13 12.97 6.02
C THR A 474 2.15 12.61 7.10
N THR A 475 3.19 11.86 6.72
CA THR A 475 4.25 11.47 7.65
C THR A 475 5.47 12.39 7.55
N ARG A 476 5.73 12.97 6.36
CA ARG A 476 6.90 13.79 6.11
C ARG A 476 6.67 14.78 4.97
N ALA A 477 7.34 15.91 5.01
CA ALA A 477 7.36 16.90 3.94
C ALA A 477 8.74 17.54 3.80
N PHE A 478 9.20 17.71 2.57
CA PHE A 478 10.48 18.31 2.21
C PHE A 478 10.27 19.46 1.21
N GLU A 479 10.93 20.58 1.46
CA GLU A 479 10.90 21.76 0.58
C GLU A 479 12.22 21.87 -0.17
N ASP A 480 12.14 22.10 -1.47
CA ASP A 480 13.31 22.53 -2.22
C ASP A 480 13.56 24.05 -2.07
N GLN A 481 14.61 24.58 -2.69
CA GLN A 481 14.94 26.02 -2.70
C GLN A 481 15.19 26.63 -1.31
N ILE A 482 15.94 25.92 -0.49
CA ILE A 482 16.43 26.45 0.78
C ILE A 482 17.74 27.20 0.51
N SER A 483 18.78 26.45 0.18
CA SER A 483 20.08 26.90 -0.33
C SER A 483 20.86 25.66 -0.77
N THR A 484 22.00 25.86 -1.43
CA THR A 484 22.98 24.80 -1.62
C THR A 484 23.42 24.19 -0.27
N ILE A 485 23.75 22.90 -0.28
CA ILE A 485 24.37 22.17 0.82
C ILE A 485 25.88 22.00 0.56
N PRO A 486 26.72 21.88 1.59
CA PRO A 486 28.17 21.80 1.42
C PRO A 486 28.60 20.46 0.82
N SER A 487 28.78 20.41 -0.51
CA SER A 487 29.05 19.17 -1.24
C SER A 487 30.43 18.55 -0.92
N GLN A 488 31.43 19.37 -0.60
CA GLN A 488 32.83 18.97 -0.35
C GLN A 488 33.11 18.66 1.14
N LYS A 489 32.18 18.97 2.05
CA LYS A 489 32.34 18.77 3.51
C LYS A 489 32.74 17.35 3.90
N LEU A 490 32.16 16.33 3.26
CA LEU A 490 32.46 14.93 3.59
C LEU A 490 33.91 14.55 3.24
N PHE A 491 34.41 15.01 2.10
CA PHE A 491 35.79 14.77 1.68
C PHE A 491 36.80 15.53 2.54
N GLN A 492 36.48 16.76 2.95
CA GLN A 492 37.29 17.50 3.91
C GLN A 492 37.35 16.78 5.26
N ALA A 493 36.22 16.29 5.77
CA ALA A 493 36.20 15.52 7.00
C ALA A 493 37.05 14.24 6.89
N ALA A 494 37.01 13.55 5.73
CA ALA A 494 37.85 12.39 5.47
C ALA A 494 39.34 12.73 5.37
N TYR A 495 39.70 13.87 4.75
CA TYR A 495 41.08 14.38 4.73
C TYR A 495 41.56 14.69 6.15
N LEU A 496 40.76 15.39 6.96
CA LEU A 496 41.10 15.70 8.36
C LEU A 496 41.23 14.44 9.23
N ALA A 497 40.42 13.41 8.96
CA ALA A 497 40.48 12.14 9.67
C ALA A 497 41.70 11.30 9.29
N SER A 498 42.10 11.31 8.01
CA SER A 498 43.12 10.38 7.48
C SER A 498 44.50 11.02 7.25
N GLY A 499 44.54 12.33 6.94
CA GLY A 499 45.71 13.05 6.45
C GLY A 499 46.07 12.72 5.00
N ARG A 500 45.21 12.02 4.26
CA ARG A 500 45.49 11.56 2.88
C ARG A 500 44.61 12.30 1.87
N PRO A 501 45.18 12.74 0.74
CA PRO A 501 44.39 13.33 -0.33
C PRO A 501 43.48 12.27 -0.97
N ILE A 502 42.34 12.74 -1.49
CA ILE A 502 41.39 11.96 -2.28
C ILE A 502 41.60 12.34 -3.74
N GLU A 503 41.62 11.36 -4.63
CA GLU A 503 41.91 11.56 -6.04
C GLU A 503 40.61 11.43 -6.86
N ALA A 504 40.45 12.24 -7.91
CA ALA A 504 39.44 11.99 -8.91
C ALA A 504 40.03 11.06 -9.98
N ASP A 505 39.31 10.02 -10.37
CA ASP A 505 39.70 9.17 -11.50
C ASP A 505 39.53 9.93 -12.83
N GLY A 506 40.00 9.32 -13.93
CA GLY A 506 39.86 9.90 -15.28
C GLY A 506 38.41 10.07 -15.75
N ARG A 507 37.41 9.61 -14.98
CA ARG A 507 35.97 9.76 -15.23
C ARG A 507 35.32 10.79 -14.30
N GLY A 508 36.10 11.44 -13.43
CA GLY A 508 35.61 12.43 -12.46
C GLY A 508 34.98 11.82 -11.21
N THR A 509 35.15 10.52 -10.96
CA THR A 509 34.69 9.84 -9.74
C THR A 509 35.78 9.88 -8.68
N TRP A 510 35.43 10.35 -7.48
CA TRP A 510 36.36 10.41 -6.35
C TRP A 510 36.64 9.03 -5.76
N TRP A 511 37.92 8.73 -5.54
CA TRP A 511 38.36 7.46 -4.99
C TRP A 511 39.63 7.63 -4.14
N MET A 512 39.92 6.62 -3.33
CA MET A 512 41.17 6.53 -2.58
C MET A 512 41.60 5.07 -2.58
N ARG A 513 42.87 4.82 -2.87
CA ARG A 513 43.43 3.48 -2.73
C ARG A 513 43.65 3.12 -1.25
N ASN A 514 43.12 1.97 -0.85
CA ASN A 514 43.47 1.32 0.39
C ASN A 514 44.89 0.71 0.27
N PRO A 515 45.85 1.10 1.12
CA PRO A 515 47.24 0.63 1.02
C PRO A 515 47.43 -0.78 1.59
N ALA A 516 46.44 -1.30 2.31
CA ALA A 516 46.41 -2.68 2.78
C ALA A 516 46.06 -3.65 1.62
N PRO A 517 46.20 -4.97 1.82
CA PRO A 517 45.65 -5.96 0.90
C PRO A 517 44.16 -5.72 0.60
N PRO A 518 43.63 -6.27 -0.51
CA PRO A 518 42.22 -6.13 -0.86
C PRO A 518 41.31 -6.47 0.31
N LEU A 519 40.34 -5.60 0.60
CA LEU A 519 39.46 -5.76 1.76
C LEU A 519 38.54 -6.98 1.58
N PRO A 520 38.31 -7.77 2.65
CA PRO A 520 37.19 -8.69 2.67
C PRO A 520 35.87 -7.96 2.42
N ILE A 521 34.98 -8.55 1.62
CA ILE A 521 33.70 -7.92 1.24
C ILE A 521 32.84 -7.52 2.44
N HIS A 522 32.85 -8.35 3.50
CA HIS A 522 32.14 -8.06 4.74
C HIS A 522 32.72 -6.83 5.47
N GLU A 523 34.05 -6.67 5.49
CA GLU A 523 34.69 -5.50 6.08
C GLU A 523 34.39 -4.24 5.26
N TYR A 524 34.38 -4.37 3.93
CA TYR A 524 34.02 -3.28 3.02
C TYR A 524 32.61 -2.74 3.32
N ALA A 525 31.61 -3.64 3.35
CA ALA A 525 30.22 -3.28 3.67
C ALA A 525 30.04 -2.76 5.10
N PHE A 526 30.75 -3.33 6.07
CA PHE A 526 30.71 -2.86 7.46
C PHE A 526 31.18 -1.40 7.57
N ARG A 527 32.23 -1.01 6.85
CA ARG A 527 32.73 0.37 6.82
C ARG A 527 31.72 1.31 6.15
N GLN A 528 31.07 0.91 5.06
CA GLN A 528 30.00 1.70 4.43
C GLN A 528 28.81 1.92 5.36
N ARG A 529 28.33 0.84 6.01
CA ARG A 529 27.22 0.91 6.98
C ARG A 529 27.57 1.78 8.19
N THR A 530 28.78 1.66 8.71
CA THR A 530 29.24 2.49 9.83
C THR A 530 29.37 3.96 9.43
N LEU A 531 29.83 4.27 8.21
CA LEU A 531 29.80 5.63 7.68
C LEU A 531 28.36 6.17 7.65
N ALA A 532 27.42 5.44 7.06
CA ALA A 532 26.01 5.87 6.98
C ALA A 532 25.42 6.16 8.37
N GLU A 533 25.73 5.34 9.38
CA GLU A 533 25.29 5.56 10.76
C GLU A 533 25.92 6.82 11.39
N VAL A 534 27.22 7.04 11.22
CA VAL A 534 27.90 8.26 11.69
C VAL A 534 27.24 9.48 11.06
N LEU A 535 27.07 9.48 9.74
CA LEU A 535 26.48 10.60 9.00
C LEU A 535 25.04 10.88 9.45
N ARG A 536 24.21 9.85 9.64
CA ARG A 536 22.83 10.00 10.15
C ARG A 536 22.76 10.75 11.49
N SER A 537 23.78 10.64 12.33
CA SER A 537 23.81 11.33 13.65
C SER A 537 24.47 12.71 13.63
N ARG A 538 25.21 13.04 12.57
CA ARG A 538 26.09 14.24 12.51
C ARG A 538 25.72 15.24 11.43
N LEU A 539 24.97 14.83 10.41
CA LEU A 539 24.55 15.71 9.34
C LEU A 539 23.27 16.45 9.68
N THR A 540 23.05 17.59 9.03
CA THR A 540 21.82 18.38 9.16
C THR A 540 20.60 17.64 8.62
N ASP A 541 19.41 18.08 9.01
CA ASP A 541 18.16 17.51 8.51
C ASP A 541 18.11 17.48 6.98
N VAL A 542 18.50 18.57 6.30
CA VAL A 542 18.49 18.63 4.82
C VAL A 542 19.49 17.66 4.21
N GLU A 543 20.72 17.60 4.72
CA GLU A 543 21.72 16.64 4.24
C GLU A 543 21.24 15.18 4.42
N GLN A 544 20.59 14.87 5.55
CA GLN A 544 20.03 13.53 5.80
C GLN A 544 18.90 13.17 4.82
N GLU A 545 18.10 14.16 4.40
CA GLU A 545 17.03 13.97 3.41
C GLU A 545 17.62 13.69 2.02
N ILE A 546 18.58 14.51 1.59
CA ILE A 546 19.21 14.42 0.27
C ILE A 546 20.03 13.14 0.13
N TYR A 547 20.77 12.76 1.17
CA TYR A 547 21.57 11.52 1.18
C TYR A 547 20.74 10.28 1.51
N ALA A 548 19.44 10.42 1.73
CA ALA A 548 18.52 9.37 2.14
C ALA A 548 19.01 8.57 3.38
N LEU A 549 19.49 9.29 4.40
CA LEU A 549 20.06 8.72 5.64
C LEU A 549 19.06 8.68 6.81
N ARG A 550 17.80 9.07 6.59
CA ARG A 550 16.78 9.09 7.66
C ARG A 550 16.44 7.70 8.19
N GLU A 551 16.65 6.66 7.38
CA GLU A 551 16.58 5.27 7.81
C GLU A 551 17.95 4.66 8.06
N PRO A 552 18.01 3.65 8.95
CA PRO A 552 19.18 2.80 9.04
C PRO A 552 19.49 2.14 7.68
N ARG A 553 20.78 2.08 7.34
CA ARG A 553 21.31 1.39 6.16
C ARG A 553 22.16 0.19 6.54
N GLY A 554 21.90 -0.94 5.90
CA GLY A 554 22.62 -2.19 6.00
C GLY A 554 22.97 -2.71 4.61
N TYR A 555 23.61 -3.88 4.56
CA TYR A 555 24.02 -4.49 3.29
C TYR A 555 23.87 -6.00 3.33
N ALA A 556 23.45 -6.63 2.23
CA ALA A 556 23.71 -8.04 1.97
C ALA A 556 24.80 -8.15 0.90
N VAL A 557 25.83 -8.95 1.14
CA VAL A 557 27.03 -9.01 0.31
C VAL A 557 27.44 -10.41 -0.06
N GLY A 558 27.96 -10.59 -1.28
CA GLY A 558 28.42 -11.89 -1.78
C GLY A 558 29.54 -11.74 -2.79
N ARG A 559 30.40 -12.75 -2.92
CA ARG A 559 31.38 -12.85 -4.00
C ARG A 559 31.04 -14.05 -4.86
N ALA A 560 30.68 -13.78 -6.10
CA ALA A 560 30.40 -14.83 -7.08
C ALA A 560 31.70 -15.49 -7.60
N PRO A 561 31.60 -16.69 -8.21
CA PRO A 561 32.76 -17.45 -8.68
C PRO A 561 33.59 -16.77 -9.78
N ASP A 562 33.00 -15.80 -10.48
CA ASP A 562 33.59 -15.00 -11.56
C ASP A 562 34.32 -13.73 -11.05
N ASP A 563 34.59 -13.65 -9.75
CA ASP A 563 35.16 -12.48 -9.07
C ASP A 563 34.29 -11.21 -9.11
N THR A 564 32.98 -11.39 -9.30
CA THR A 564 31.99 -10.32 -9.15
C THR A 564 31.60 -10.17 -7.68
N TYR A 565 31.82 -8.98 -7.13
CA TYR A 565 31.39 -8.57 -5.79
C TYR A 565 29.99 -7.98 -5.88
N LEU A 566 29.07 -8.54 -5.11
CA LEU A 566 27.65 -8.17 -5.06
C LEU A 566 27.37 -7.41 -3.76
N PHE A 567 26.73 -6.25 -3.88
CA PHE A 567 26.28 -5.44 -2.76
C PHE A 567 24.81 -5.07 -2.94
N VAL A 568 23.98 -5.49 -1.99
CA VAL A 568 22.56 -5.17 -1.91
C VAL A 568 22.36 -4.25 -0.71
N GLU A 569 21.95 -3.02 -0.95
CA GLU A 569 21.59 -2.08 0.10
C GLU A 569 20.28 -2.51 0.78
N LEU A 570 20.30 -2.56 2.11
CA LEU A 570 19.14 -2.85 2.96
C LEU A 570 18.71 -1.56 3.69
N ARG A 571 17.41 -1.28 3.70
CA ARG A 571 16.80 -0.16 4.42
C ARG A 571 16.10 -0.66 5.68
N GLY A 572 15.95 0.22 6.66
CA GLY A 572 15.31 -0.10 7.94
C GLY A 572 16.19 -0.92 8.90
N THR A 573 17.41 -1.28 8.49
CA THR A 573 18.31 -2.16 9.26
C THR A 573 19.77 -1.69 9.19
N THR A 574 20.59 -2.07 10.16
CA THR A 574 22.06 -1.84 10.15
C THR A 574 22.83 -3.15 10.06
N ARG A 575 22.16 -4.23 9.63
CA ARG A 575 22.76 -5.56 9.50
C ARG A 575 23.66 -5.62 8.27
N VAL A 576 24.75 -6.37 8.38
CA VAL A 576 25.52 -6.86 7.24
C VAL A 576 25.27 -8.37 7.14
N LEU A 577 24.80 -8.84 6.00
CA LEU A 577 24.43 -10.24 5.75
C LEU A 577 25.31 -10.80 4.65
N ASP A 578 25.68 -12.08 4.76
CA ASP A 578 26.33 -12.79 3.68
C ASP A 578 25.28 -13.43 2.77
N LEU A 579 25.42 -13.22 1.46
CA LEU A 579 24.59 -13.86 0.46
C LEU A 579 25.02 -15.32 0.29
N THR A 580 24.03 -16.21 0.33
CA THR A 580 24.20 -17.62 -0.01
C THR A 580 24.41 -17.80 -1.51
N PHE A 581 24.89 -18.97 -1.94
CA PHE A 581 25.05 -19.28 -3.36
C PHE A 581 23.74 -19.09 -4.15
N GLU A 582 22.62 -19.60 -3.62
CA GLU A 582 21.29 -19.48 -4.24
C GLU A 582 20.84 -18.01 -4.38
N GLN A 583 21.12 -17.17 -3.39
CA GLN A 583 20.81 -15.74 -3.44
C GLN A 583 21.71 -14.98 -4.42
N MET A 584 22.97 -15.39 -4.57
CA MET A 584 23.87 -14.80 -5.56
C MET A 584 23.45 -15.22 -6.98
N GLU A 585 23.08 -16.47 -7.18
CA GLU A 585 22.54 -16.97 -8.46
C GLU A 585 21.28 -16.19 -8.86
N LEU A 586 20.37 -15.93 -7.91
CA LEU A 586 19.19 -15.09 -8.14
C LEU A 586 19.52 -13.68 -8.67
N LEU A 587 20.61 -13.07 -8.18
CA LEU A 587 21.04 -11.72 -8.60
C LEU A 587 21.79 -11.71 -9.94
N GLN A 588 22.24 -12.87 -10.40
CA GLN A 588 22.96 -13.06 -11.66
C GLN A 588 22.06 -13.59 -12.78
N ASP A 589 20.89 -14.12 -12.42
CA ASP A 589 19.89 -14.63 -13.34
C ASP A 589 18.98 -13.50 -13.85
N ASP A 590 18.54 -13.57 -15.10
CA ASP A 590 17.61 -12.61 -15.71
C ASP A 590 16.15 -12.92 -15.33
N LYS A 591 15.94 -13.49 -14.14
CA LYS A 591 14.59 -13.77 -13.64
C LYS A 591 13.90 -12.46 -13.27
N PRO A 592 12.60 -12.30 -13.58
CA PRO A 592 11.87 -11.11 -13.18
C PRO A 592 11.61 -11.10 -11.66
N PHE A 593 11.49 -9.89 -11.11
CA PHE A 593 11.13 -9.60 -9.71
C PHE A 593 12.26 -9.94 -8.72
N THR A 594 13.50 -9.65 -9.13
CA THR A 594 14.72 -10.05 -8.43
C THR A 594 14.76 -9.51 -7.00
N PHE A 595 14.40 -8.24 -6.78
CA PHE A 595 14.39 -7.66 -5.44
C PHE A 595 13.35 -8.30 -4.53
N ALA A 596 12.12 -8.46 -5.02
CA ALA A 596 11.05 -9.04 -4.22
C ALA A 596 11.33 -10.52 -3.86
N ARG A 597 11.93 -11.29 -4.78
CA ARG A 597 12.42 -12.66 -4.50
C ARG A 597 13.55 -12.62 -3.46
N LEU A 598 14.49 -11.68 -3.60
CA LEU A 598 15.62 -11.56 -2.70
C LEU A 598 15.18 -11.19 -1.28
N GLU A 599 14.24 -10.26 -1.11
CA GLU A 599 13.70 -9.90 0.22
C GLU A 599 13.12 -11.11 0.95
N HIS A 600 12.41 -11.97 0.23
CA HIS A 600 11.88 -13.22 0.77
C HIS A 600 13.01 -14.13 1.25
N HIS A 601 14.03 -14.36 0.41
CA HIS A 601 15.17 -15.22 0.76
C HIS A 601 16.05 -14.65 1.88
N LEU A 602 16.13 -13.33 2.02
CA LEU A 602 16.90 -12.66 3.07
C LEU A 602 16.19 -12.69 4.44
N ASN A 603 14.93 -13.12 4.52
CA ASN A 603 14.12 -13.13 5.75
C ASN A 603 14.15 -11.76 6.47
N LEU A 604 13.93 -10.69 5.70
CA LEU A 604 13.89 -9.33 6.23
C LEU A 604 12.72 -9.15 7.20
N ARG A 605 12.95 -8.38 8.27
CA ARG A 605 11.92 -8.08 9.28
C ARG A 605 10.89 -7.10 8.74
N ARG A 606 9.75 -6.98 9.42
CA ARG A 606 8.73 -5.97 9.07
C ARG A 606 9.35 -4.57 9.12
N GLY A 607 9.31 -3.86 7.99
CA GLY A 607 9.89 -2.52 7.82
C GLY A 607 11.36 -2.51 7.36
N GLU A 608 11.98 -3.68 7.17
CA GLU A 608 13.23 -3.82 6.43
C GLU A 608 12.91 -4.11 4.95
N SER A 609 13.68 -3.51 4.03
CA SER A 609 13.52 -3.72 2.58
C SER A 609 14.86 -3.70 1.86
N THR A 610 14.91 -4.21 0.64
CA THR A 610 16.01 -3.96 -0.30
C THR A 610 15.81 -2.61 -0.98
N HIS A 611 16.87 -2.08 -1.60
CA HIS A 611 16.80 -0.80 -2.28
C HIS A 611 17.62 -0.73 -3.56
N LEU A 612 18.92 -1.02 -3.48
CA LEU A 612 19.82 -0.96 -4.63
C LEU A 612 20.73 -2.16 -4.64
N PHE A 613 20.89 -2.78 -5.81
CA PHE A 613 21.87 -3.81 -6.07
C PHE A 613 22.99 -3.27 -6.98
N THR A 614 24.22 -3.49 -6.56
CA THR A 614 25.42 -3.16 -7.35
C THR A 614 26.32 -4.38 -7.44
N GLY A 615 26.68 -4.73 -8.68
CA GLY A 615 27.67 -5.76 -9.00
C GLY A 615 28.94 -5.10 -9.53
N ARG A 616 30.11 -5.53 -9.03
CA ARG A 616 31.40 -5.05 -9.52
C ARG A 616 32.36 -6.21 -9.70
N THR A 617 32.79 -6.46 -10.94
CA THR A 617 33.87 -7.40 -11.24
C THR A 617 35.21 -6.72 -11.03
N GLN A 618 36.01 -7.23 -10.09
CA GLN A 618 37.32 -6.64 -9.76
C GLN A 618 38.36 -7.72 -9.45
N PRO A 619 39.18 -8.12 -10.44
CA PRO A 619 40.14 -9.22 -10.29
C PRO A 619 41.20 -8.98 -9.20
N GLU A 620 41.61 -7.72 -9.01
CA GLU A 620 42.58 -7.34 -7.96
C GLU A 620 41.96 -7.32 -6.56
N GLY A 621 40.65 -7.57 -6.44
CA GLY A 621 39.87 -7.43 -5.21
C GLY A 621 39.53 -5.99 -4.83
N LEU A 622 38.85 -5.81 -3.70
CA LEU A 622 38.36 -4.49 -3.23
C LEU A 622 39.53 -3.62 -2.69
N ILE A 623 40.22 -2.95 -3.60
CA ILE A 623 41.41 -2.10 -3.31
C ILE A 623 41.08 -0.63 -3.07
N ASP A 624 39.87 -0.18 -3.39
CA ASP A 624 39.37 1.16 -3.09
C ASP A 624 38.84 1.25 -1.66
N ASP A 625 38.86 2.46 -1.10
CA ASP A 625 38.33 2.69 0.23
C ASP A 625 36.78 2.79 0.21
N PRO A 626 36.07 1.92 0.97
CA PRO A 626 34.61 1.89 0.99
C PRO A 626 33.95 3.19 1.46
N VAL A 627 34.63 3.91 2.36
CA VAL A 627 34.12 5.17 2.92
C VAL A 627 34.13 6.24 1.85
N ILE A 628 35.23 6.33 1.09
CA ILE A 628 35.35 7.30 -0.01
C ILE A 628 34.41 6.95 -1.17
N SER A 629 34.27 5.67 -1.50
CA SER A 629 33.33 5.21 -2.52
C SER A 629 31.88 5.64 -2.22
N LEU A 630 31.42 5.47 -0.97
CA LEU A 630 30.09 5.90 -0.56
C LEU A 630 29.98 7.44 -0.48
N MET A 631 31.02 8.14 0.00
CA MET A 631 31.06 9.60 0.00
C MET A 631 30.99 10.19 -1.42
N ALA A 632 31.58 9.53 -2.42
CA ALA A 632 31.47 9.96 -3.82
C ALA A 632 30.02 9.90 -4.34
N SER A 633 29.25 8.88 -3.94
CA SER A 633 27.81 8.82 -4.24
C SER A 633 27.05 9.99 -3.59
N PHE A 634 27.33 10.30 -2.32
CA PHE A 634 26.72 11.45 -1.64
C PHE A 634 27.14 12.79 -2.22
N TRP A 635 28.40 12.93 -2.64
CA TRP A 635 28.86 14.11 -3.35
C TRP A 635 28.08 14.31 -4.64
N GLN A 636 27.88 13.26 -5.45
CA GLN A 636 27.07 13.35 -6.66
C GLN A 636 25.62 13.75 -6.36
N GLN A 637 25.01 13.16 -5.32
CA GLN A 637 23.65 13.55 -4.89
C GLN A 637 23.57 15.01 -4.44
N ALA A 638 24.60 15.51 -3.73
CA ALA A 638 24.68 16.92 -3.35
C ALA A 638 24.80 17.83 -4.58
N ARG A 639 25.64 17.47 -5.56
CA ARG A 639 25.82 18.24 -6.81
C ARG A 639 24.54 18.26 -7.63
N ASP A 640 23.87 17.12 -7.76
CA ASP A 640 22.57 17.00 -8.44
C ASP A 640 21.54 17.94 -7.80
N PHE A 641 21.44 17.93 -6.47
CA PHE A 641 20.54 18.82 -5.74
C PHE A 641 20.92 20.30 -5.90
N ASN A 642 22.19 20.63 -5.68
CA ASN A 642 22.73 22.00 -5.68
C ASN A 642 22.58 22.72 -7.02
N LYS A 643 22.57 21.98 -8.15
CA LYS A 643 22.46 22.50 -9.51
C LYS A 643 21.34 23.52 -9.70
N HIS A 644 20.21 23.34 -9.01
CA HIS A 644 19.01 24.18 -9.14
C HIS A 644 18.66 24.93 -7.85
N GLN A 645 19.58 25.00 -6.87
CA GLN A 645 19.35 25.74 -5.62
C GLN A 645 19.87 27.18 -5.71
N PRO A 646 19.27 28.11 -4.96
CA PRO A 646 19.92 29.39 -4.71
C PRO A 646 21.25 29.15 -3.98
N ARG A 647 22.31 29.81 -4.46
CA ARG A 647 23.64 29.74 -3.84
C ARG A 647 23.59 30.19 -2.38
N TYR A 648 24.40 29.55 -1.55
CA TYR A 648 24.50 29.91 -0.14
C TYR A 648 25.19 31.29 0.00
N ARG A 649 24.43 32.28 0.47
CA ARG A 649 24.89 33.66 0.57
C ARG A 649 25.68 33.91 1.85
N ILE A 650 26.95 34.29 1.70
CA ILE A 650 27.85 34.60 2.81
C ILE A 650 28.18 36.08 2.78
N LYS A 651 27.92 36.78 3.88
CA LYS A 651 28.31 38.19 4.01
C LYS A 651 29.81 38.28 4.27
N ALA A 652 30.55 38.93 3.38
CA ALA A 652 31.99 39.20 3.50
C ALA A 652 32.30 40.32 4.50
N ARG A 653 31.64 40.31 5.66
CA ARG A 653 31.92 41.22 6.77
C ARG A 653 32.66 40.46 7.86
N ALA A 654 33.58 41.14 8.54
CA ALA A 654 34.49 40.51 9.49
C ALA A 654 33.79 39.56 10.48
N GLY A 655 32.72 40.01 11.14
CA GLY A 655 31.96 39.17 12.08
C GLY A 655 31.23 37.98 11.43
N ALA A 656 30.55 38.20 10.31
CA ALA A 656 29.72 37.18 9.66
C ALA A 656 30.57 36.07 9.02
N LEU A 657 31.64 36.44 8.30
CA LEU A 657 32.55 35.48 7.67
C LEU A 657 33.34 34.71 8.73
N THR A 658 33.79 35.37 9.81
CA THR A 658 34.46 34.69 10.92
C THR A 658 33.55 33.66 11.58
N GLN A 659 32.29 34.00 11.82
CA GLN A 659 31.33 33.07 12.41
C GLN A 659 31.05 31.88 11.48
N ALA A 660 30.84 32.13 10.19
CA ALA A 660 30.59 31.07 9.21
C ALA A 660 31.77 30.08 9.13
N LEU A 661 33.00 30.59 8.99
CA LEU A 661 34.22 29.77 8.95
C LEU A 661 34.44 28.99 10.25
N ARG A 662 34.19 29.62 11.40
CA ARG A 662 34.26 28.95 12.71
C ARG A 662 33.28 27.80 12.84
N SER A 663 32.00 28.05 12.54
CA SER A 663 30.95 27.03 12.60
C SER A 663 31.24 25.88 11.65
N ALA A 664 31.56 26.16 10.38
CA ALA A 664 31.85 25.11 9.40
C ALA A 664 33.09 24.29 9.81
N HIS A 665 34.15 24.95 10.28
CA HIS A 665 35.34 24.22 10.74
C HIS A 665 35.05 23.35 11.96
N ALA A 666 34.30 23.87 12.95
CA ALA A 666 33.93 23.09 14.13
C ALA A 666 33.08 21.86 13.76
N ASP A 667 32.11 22.04 12.86
CA ASP A 667 31.23 20.96 12.39
C ASP A 667 32.02 19.90 11.61
N THR A 668 32.88 20.32 10.68
CA THR A 668 33.73 19.40 9.88
C THR A 668 34.75 18.68 10.75
N ALA A 669 35.37 19.36 11.73
CA ALA A 669 36.30 18.75 12.67
C ALA A 669 35.61 17.74 13.61
N ALA A 670 34.39 18.05 14.07
CA ALA A 670 33.59 17.12 14.87
C ALA A 670 33.22 15.86 14.07
N LEU A 671 32.86 16.01 12.80
CA LEU A 671 32.61 14.89 11.89
C LEU A 671 33.90 14.09 11.66
N ALA A 672 35.02 14.75 11.33
CA ALA A 672 36.31 14.10 11.14
C ALA A 672 36.75 13.29 12.36
N ARG A 673 36.53 13.83 13.57
CA ARG A 673 36.80 13.14 14.83
C ARG A 673 35.97 11.85 14.94
N ALA A 674 34.66 11.94 14.73
CA ALA A 674 33.77 10.78 14.75
C ALA A 674 34.16 9.72 13.71
N LEU A 675 34.53 10.15 12.50
CA LEU A 675 35.05 9.27 11.45
C LEU A 675 36.35 8.58 11.88
N SER A 676 37.32 9.31 12.43
CA SER A 676 38.62 8.78 12.84
C SER A 676 38.56 7.77 14.00
N GLU A 677 37.55 7.89 14.87
CA GLU A 677 37.33 6.99 16.02
C GLU A 677 36.68 5.67 15.57
N GLN A 678 35.71 5.77 14.66
CA GLN A 678 34.81 4.67 14.31
C GLN A 678 35.20 3.93 13.02
N LEU A 679 35.95 4.58 12.12
CA LEU A 679 36.29 4.04 10.80
C LEU A 679 37.81 4.02 10.60
N THR A 680 38.23 3.10 9.72
CA THR A 680 39.56 3.14 9.11
C THR A 680 39.38 3.66 7.69
N ILE A 681 40.04 4.77 7.36
CA ILE A 681 39.95 5.45 6.06
C ILE A 681 41.35 5.51 5.46
N GLY A 682 41.54 4.96 4.27
CA GLY A 682 42.84 4.94 3.58
C GLY A 682 43.91 4.19 4.37
N GLY A 683 43.54 3.13 5.09
CA GLY A 683 44.45 2.35 5.96
C GLY A 683 44.84 3.07 7.26
N MET A 684 44.23 4.21 7.56
CA MET A 684 44.53 5.04 8.72
C MET A 684 43.38 5.02 9.74
N ARG A 685 43.72 4.97 11.04
CA ARG A 685 42.76 5.07 12.15
C ARG A 685 43.34 5.92 13.29
N GLY A 686 42.50 6.64 14.02
CA GLY A 686 42.88 7.46 15.16
C GLY A 686 43.12 8.94 14.82
N HIS A 687 43.27 9.75 15.86
CA HIS A 687 43.35 11.21 15.74
C HIS A 687 44.69 11.68 15.15
N ARG A 688 44.63 12.65 14.25
CA ARG A 688 45.79 13.36 13.72
C ARG A 688 46.12 14.59 14.58
N PRO A 689 47.39 15.05 14.62
CA PRO A 689 47.74 16.31 15.24
C PRO A 689 46.90 17.45 14.68
N GLN A 690 46.36 18.27 15.57
CA GLN A 690 45.42 19.34 15.24
C GLN A 690 46.11 20.70 15.47
N HIS A 691 46.21 21.55 14.43
CA HIS A 691 46.65 22.95 14.56
C HIS A 691 45.45 23.90 14.43
N GLY A 692 45.52 25.07 15.06
CA GLY A 692 44.45 26.07 14.96
C GLY A 692 44.29 26.61 13.53
N LEU A 693 43.05 26.76 13.06
CA LEU A 693 42.78 27.35 11.75
C LEU A 693 43.09 28.87 11.79
N ARG A 694 44.08 29.31 11.01
CA ARG A 694 44.41 30.72 10.80
C ARG A 694 44.05 31.12 9.39
N VAL A 695 43.20 32.13 9.25
CA VAL A 695 42.72 32.63 7.95
C VAL A 695 43.00 34.13 7.88
N ALA A 696 43.82 34.54 6.92
CA ALA A 696 44.06 35.93 6.55
C ALA A 696 43.16 36.27 5.35
N VAL A 697 42.38 37.34 5.48
CA VAL A 697 41.40 37.75 4.46
C VAL A 697 41.70 39.17 3.99
N HIS A 698 41.83 39.35 2.68
CA HIS A 698 41.89 40.65 2.04
C HIS A 698 40.77 40.75 1.00
N LEU A 699 39.79 41.63 1.24
CA LEU A 699 38.62 41.75 0.35
C LEU A 699 38.85 42.69 -0.84
N GLY A 700 39.94 43.49 -0.81
CA GLY A 700 40.28 44.50 -1.82
C GLY A 700 39.22 45.59 -2.03
N PRO A 701 39.58 46.74 -2.64
CA PRO A 701 38.60 47.59 -3.30
C PRO A 701 37.95 46.83 -4.48
N THR A 702 36.87 47.36 -5.07
CA THR A 702 36.13 46.70 -6.18
C THR A 702 36.98 46.34 -7.40
N GLU A 703 38.16 46.96 -7.55
CA GLU A 703 39.06 46.79 -8.70
C GLU A 703 40.26 45.84 -8.43
N SER A 704 40.54 45.48 -7.17
CA SER A 704 41.67 44.59 -6.81
C SER A 704 41.19 43.16 -6.52
N SER A 705 42.05 42.17 -6.74
CA SER A 705 41.73 40.76 -6.48
C SER A 705 41.61 40.50 -4.98
N SER A 706 40.40 40.16 -4.52
CA SER A 706 40.19 39.68 -3.15
C SER A 706 40.89 38.33 -2.95
N LEU A 707 41.72 38.23 -1.91
CA LEU A 707 42.55 37.08 -1.62
C LEU A 707 42.26 36.54 -0.21
N VAL A 708 42.38 35.24 -0.04
CA VAL A 708 42.33 34.56 1.25
C VAL A 708 43.50 33.60 1.34
N ALA A 709 44.24 33.66 2.45
CA ALA A 709 45.34 32.76 2.76
C ALA A 709 45.07 32.04 4.09
N TYR A 710 45.43 30.77 4.19
CA TYR A 710 45.27 29.95 5.38
C TYR A 710 46.40 28.92 5.49
N THR A 711 46.48 28.25 6.64
CA THR A 711 47.52 27.24 6.93
C THR A 711 46.91 25.85 7.09
N GLN A 712 47.65 24.82 6.68
CA GLN A 712 47.35 23.42 6.94
C GLN A 712 48.49 22.80 7.79
N PRO A 713 48.21 21.80 8.66
CA PRO A 713 46.95 21.07 8.79
C PRO A 713 45.90 21.80 9.64
N ILE A 714 44.67 21.86 9.12
CA ILE A 714 43.51 22.45 9.81
C ILE A 714 43.05 21.48 10.91
N GLY A 715 42.92 21.89 12.17
CA GLY A 715 42.83 20.88 13.23
C GLY A 715 42.02 21.21 14.47
N ASP A 716 42.36 22.26 15.21
CA ASP A 716 41.73 22.51 16.51
C ASP A 716 40.48 23.39 16.32
N PRO A 717 39.27 22.83 16.48
CA PRO A 717 38.04 23.59 16.32
C PRO A 717 37.85 24.66 17.41
N SER A 718 38.59 24.58 18.51
CA SER A 718 38.58 25.58 19.57
C SER A 718 39.52 26.76 19.28
N ASP A 719 40.37 26.65 18.26
CA ASP A 719 41.41 27.63 17.96
C ASP A 719 41.31 28.12 16.50
N VAL A 720 40.26 28.90 16.20
CA VAL A 720 40.05 29.53 14.88
C VAL A 720 40.24 31.04 14.95
N GLN A 721 41.23 31.56 14.23
CA GLN A 721 41.47 33.00 14.10
C GLN A 721 41.31 33.41 12.64
N VAL A 722 40.37 34.33 12.40
CA VAL A 722 40.19 34.99 11.12
C VAL A 722 40.55 36.45 11.31
N ARG A 723 41.51 36.94 10.52
CA ARG A 723 41.97 38.32 10.60
C ARG A 723 41.89 38.97 9.21
N PHE A 724 41.57 40.25 9.20
CA PHE A 724 41.32 41.00 7.97
C PHE A 724 42.43 42.01 7.76
N LEU A 725 43.06 41.98 6.58
CA LEU A 725 43.99 43.02 6.15
C LEU A 725 43.18 44.24 5.72
N ALA A 726 43.67 45.43 6.06
CA ALA A 726 43.01 46.68 5.69
C ALA A 726 42.87 46.79 4.15
N PRO A 727 41.72 47.27 3.62
CA PRO A 727 41.51 47.38 2.17
C PRO A 727 42.52 48.28 1.45
N THR A 728 43.19 49.17 2.18
CA THR A 728 44.19 50.11 1.68
C THR A 728 45.58 49.49 1.47
N VAL A 729 45.79 48.25 1.92
CA VAL A 729 47.06 47.54 1.80
C VAL A 729 46.88 46.42 0.79
N GLU A 730 47.54 46.51 -0.36
CA GLU A 730 47.52 45.47 -1.39
C GLU A 730 48.65 44.47 -1.14
N PRO A 731 48.33 43.20 -0.84
CA PRO A 731 49.35 42.17 -0.68
C PRO A 731 49.91 41.75 -2.05
N SER A 732 51.22 41.53 -2.11
CA SER A 732 51.94 41.05 -3.30
C SER A 732 51.71 39.55 -3.61
N GLY A 733 51.13 38.80 -2.67
CA GLY A 733 50.83 37.37 -2.78
C GLY A 733 50.25 36.78 -1.49
N LEU A 734 50.06 35.46 -1.45
CA LEU A 734 49.47 34.75 -0.30
C LEU A 734 50.36 34.82 0.95
N ASP A 735 51.68 34.67 0.79
CA ASP A 735 52.64 34.72 1.90
C ASP A 735 52.70 36.12 2.54
N ASP A 736 52.63 37.17 1.70
CA ASP A 736 52.60 38.57 2.14
C ASP A 736 51.27 38.91 2.84
N LEU A 737 50.15 38.41 2.32
CA LEU A 737 48.86 38.51 2.99
C LEU A 737 48.86 37.81 4.36
N TYR A 738 49.41 36.60 4.44
CA TYR A 738 49.43 35.86 5.70
C TYR A 738 50.38 36.52 6.72
N GLY A 739 51.61 36.85 6.30
CA GLY A 739 52.64 37.45 7.14
C GLY A 739 52.35 38.88 7.61
N SER A 740 51.52 39.63 6.88
CA SER A 740 51.09 40.98 7.30
C SER A 740 50.06 40.98 8.41
N VAL A 741 49.41 39.83 8.67
CA VAL A 741 48.29 39.73 9.62
C VAL A 741 48.56 38.72 10.75
N PHE A 742 49.43 37.74 10.50
CA PHE A 742 49.92 36.79 11.49
C PHE A 742 51.46 36.85 11.56
N ASP A 743 52.00 36.91 12.77
CA ASP A 743 53.46 36.82 12.97
C ASP A 743 53.91 35.43 12.53
N ASN A 744 54.63 35.37 11.40
CA ASN A 744 54.95 34.14 10.67
C ASN A 744 55.60 33.07 11.58
N PRO A 745 54.86 32.03 12.01
CA PRO A 745 55.45 30.95 12.78
C PRO A 745 56.05 29.96 11.78
N PHE A 746 57.38 29.91 11.73
CA PHE A 746 58.16 29.00 10.89
C PHE A 746 57.60 27.57 10.86
N GLY A 747 57.16 27.08 9.68
CA GLY A 747 56.99 25.64 9.41
C GLY A 747 55.72 25.20 8.66
N ASP A 748 54.66 26.02 8.62
CA ASP A 748 53.38 25.61 8.01
C ASP A 748 53.30 26.00 6.52
N GLU A 749 52.78 25.09 5.69
CA GLU A 749 52.49 25.39 4.28
C GLU A 749 51.28 26.33 4.16
N ILE A 750 51.45 27.43 3.42
CA ILE A 750 50.41 28.43 3.18
C ILE A 750 49.62 28.06 1.92
N PHE A 751 48.31 27.96 2.07
CA PHE A 751 47.35 27.69 1.01
C PHE A 751 46.44 28.90 0.82
N GLY A 752 45.83 29.03 -0.36
CA GLY A 752 44.90 30.13 -0.61
C GLY A 752 44.74 30.47 -2.08
N GLY A 753 44.03 31.56 -2.33
CA GLY A 753 43.72 32.01 -3.67
C GLY A 753 42.62 33.08 -3.67
N PRO A 754 41.83 33.16 -4.75
CA PRO A 754 40.67 34.05 -4.82
C PRO A 754 39.71 33.83 -3.65
N SER A 755 39.20 34.92 -3.07
CA SER A 755 38.40 34.87 -1.84
C SER A 755 37.17 33.98 -1.96
N ALA A 756 36.42 34.03 -3.07
CA ALA A 756 35.21 33.24 -3.26
C ALA A 756 35.51 31.73 -3.23
N SER A 757 36.44 31.26 -4.07
CA SER A 757 36.82 29.84 -4.13
C SER A 757 37.42 29.34 -2.81
N THR A 758 38.32 30.12 -2.22
CA THR A 758 38.98 29.74 -0.96
C THR A 758 37.99 29.67 0.20
N VAL A 759 37.03 30.60 0.26
CA VAL A 759 35.96 30.58 1.28
C VAL A 759 34.99 29.42 1.02
N ALA A 760 34.64 29.14 -0.24
CA ALA A 760 33.80 27.99 -0.59
C ALA A 760 34.43 26.70 -0.06
N ASN A 761 35.71 26.48 -0.40
CA ASN A 761 36.47 25.34 0.08
C ASN A 761 36.51 25.32 1.62
N LEU A 762 36.88 26.39 2.32
CA LEU A 762 36.91 26.38 3.80
C LEU A 762 35.54 26.10 4.46
N LEU A 763 34.43 26.34 3.76
CA LEU A 763 33.07 26.05 4.23
C LEU A 763 32.54 24.68 3.79
N GLY A 764 33.31 23.91 3.02
CA GLY A 764 32.89 22.61 2.50
C GLY A 764 32.02 22.67 1.24
N TYR A 765 32.06 23.76 0.49
CA TYR A 765 31.33 23.95 -0.75
C TYR A 765 32.27 23.90 -1.97
N ASP A 766 31.70 23.62 -3.12
CA ASP A 766 32.33 23.87 -4.42
C ASP A 766 32.21 25.36 -4.81
N ASP A 767 33.04 25.82 -5.74
CA ASP A 767 33.20 27.24 -6.09
C ASP A 767 31.91 27.89 -6.63
N ASP A 768 31.04 27.10 -7.26
CA ASP A 768 29.78 27.53 -7.86
C ASP A 768 28.57 27.46 -6.90
N GLU A 769 28.76 26.99 -5.66
CA GLU A 769 27.68 26.74 -4.71
C GLU A 769 27.45 27.89 -3.74
N ILE A 770 28.38 28.84 -3.62
CA ILE A 770 28.24 29.98 -2.71
C ILE A 770 28.21 31.32 -3.44
N GLU A 771 27.64 32.32 -2.79
CA GLU A 771 27.68 33.71 -3.23
C GLU A 771 28.28 34.56 -2.11
N LEU A 772 29.46 35.13 -2.35
CA LEU A 772 30.13 36.02 -1.40
C LEU A 772 29.62 37.46 -1.60
N VAL A 773 28.76 37.93 -0.69
CA VAL A 773 28.11 39.25 -0.73
C VAL A 773 28.94 40.25 0.08
N ARG A 774 29.43 41.31 -0.56
CA ARG A 774 30.24 42.36 0.11
C ARG A 774 29.39 43.26 1.02
#